data_AF-A0A937NX04-F1
#
_entry.id   AF-A0A937NX04-F1
#
_cell.length_a   1.000
_cell.length_b   1.000
_cell.length_c   1.000
_cell.angle_alpha   90.00
_cell.angle_beta   90.00
_cell.angle_gamma   90.00
#
_symmetry.space_group_name_H-M   'P 1'
#
loop_
_entity.id
_entity.type
_entity.pdbx_description
1 polymer ?
#
loop_
_entity_poly.entity_id
_entity_poly.type
_entity_poly.pdbx_seq_one_letter_code
_entity_poly.pdbx_strand_id
1 'polypeptide(L)'
;MRMIIGLLVLFLGVGTGLFFHRMFPPELVEKVTPPVSDYDSTAMLAAVNHTNVQQEMAQILSLGSRFMGQPGVYKLQQLIRERYEKAGLEVYEQENACAVPHTLERKILSTAGQPLPGVEIYPFLPNNLQPMNTPTDGLTGTLVLIDEESLESRKNFSDCIGLVDARDDRVPKQLGFLWSRYAKLGLKALIVAHPEGLAEMPWERISGGEACMVSTLPVNYVRLAATPEIFKHVGAKITLRVRTEFANTRHTTLVGILRAPQAEGKSALVLSCDYDACSPLPDLAPGGMQALGPAMHLAALDGLLPYRDQLQRNVIFISFGGQMMSHDGKYNLLRVLGGNSAAMAENENPILRALGRDVAASGEGEVVSPMKMYIERLTRENEEALGKLNAIDTALRREELFSSAEQARDAVDALEEGARELFDEQILYVLNALILEMSEPALHTRITFEKRKDGSVESDEFKVYQEAKRIYEQAMTVAGLNLPQIIALKQDYLAQYGVAARWRARFNELRAHHELKKKRLAQDVALLERLGRYRENVFVHPYLAPTSQDDAGAAEDLTFLAGAESDNQPKTFNELYIWAFQNSGLSKSQVKLLSYEKNHERSNWPHVTGSPWKFINTMGQKAGYSFYAPISRNRGPSYLKYSYPVVLPFMTRTDSLKYSLQLTGEVMLTLAMGSGAGKFKGRPSLFDPESANCNFGGKVLVSSVGQSMVPNFPLSGALVSGARVLPVPVPPGYCNVPFYFADPYGGYDVPCHVLGFATMPFGVGYSPLAVDYGDDGVINYMKDEGATGQRLFKSTGISTWVVDIIRNVTIVVFRATPVSVLDLLNPQTMREYTGVELIDKHGLAPMDKICRFPSSGVSKEGIHTTFVSPDEQLFIKLLSGTADNEFANETRAFMLNISDDFEPDPDREIDGDGYLAQDNALIYKVPFDAARSMSFLNGKRLDLQKKHHMSDERTEAYHEKSLALTAESESGELPMAEAARKSRESITYSTLNHPVLRESIFEAVLGILWYLGLLVPFVFFFEKLVFGFADIRKQLMAQGIAFIVVFMLLNILHPAFAMVRS
;
A
#
# COMPACT_ATOMS: atom_id res chain seq x y z
N MET A 1 46.45 23.66 50.99
CA MET A 1 45.09 23.41 50.48
C MET A 1 45.01 23.35 48.95
N ARG A 2 45.46 24.38 48.20
CA ARG A 2 45.43 24.37 46.71
C ARG A 2 46.18 23.20 46.05
N MET A 3 47.32 22.77 46.59
CA MET A 3 48.09 21.63 46.05
C MET A 3 47.38 20.28 46.26
N ILE A 4 46.70 20.10 47.40
CA ILE A 4 45.91 18.89 47.70
C ILE A 4 44.68 18.83 46.80
N ILE A 5 44.01 19.96 46.57
CA ILE A 5 42.88 20.06 45.64
C ILE A 5 43.35 19.77 44.20
N GLY A 6 44.52 20.29 43.78
CA GLY A 6 45.10 20.00 42.47
C GLY A 6 45.42 18.52 42.25
N LEU A 7 45.99 17.84 43.25
CA LEU A 7 46.21 16.39 43.23
C LEU A 7 44.90 15.60 43.22
N LEU A 8 43.89 16.01 44.00
CA LEU A 8 42.57 15.38 44.00
C LEU A 8 41.88 15.51 42.64
N VAL A 9 41.93 16.69 42.00
CA VAL A 9 41.38 16.90 40.65
C VAL A 9 42.13 16.08 39.60
N LEU A 10 43.45 15.94 39.72
CA LEU A 10 44.24 15.08 38.84
C LEU A 10 43.88 13.60 39.03
N PHE A 11 43.76 13.12 40.28
CA PHE A 11 43.33 11.76 40.59
C PHE A 11 41.90 11.49 40.15
N LEU A 12 40.99 12.46 40.30
CA LEU A 12 39.62 12.35 39.80
C LEU A 12 39.60 12.31 38.27
N GLY A 13 40.42 13.14 37.62
CA GLY A 13 40.55 13.19 36.15
C GLY A 13 41.13 11.90 35.58
N VAL A 14 42.18 11.34 36.21
CA VAL A 14 42.77 10.05 35.82
C VAL A 14 41.81 8.90 36.14
N GLY A 15 41.14 8.91 37.29
CA GLY A 15 40.14 7.93 37.66
C GLY A 15 38.93 7.93 36.72
N THR A 16 38.47 9.13 36.33
CA THR A 16 37.42 9.31 35.33
C THR A 16 37.91 8.85 33.95
N GLY A 17 39.13 9.21 33.55
CA GLY A 17 39.73 8.76 32.29
C GLY A 17 39.88 7.23 32.20
N LEU A 18 40.31 6.58 33.28
CA LEU A 18 40.40 5.11 33.37
C LEU A 18 39.02 4.45 33.39
N PHE A 19 38.05 5.06 34.08
CA PHE A 19 36.66 4.59 34.09
C PHE A 19 36.05 4.68 32.68
N PHE A 20 36.23 5.81 31.99
CA PHE A 20 35.82 5.99 30.59
C PHE A 20 36.55 5.05 29.63
N HIS A 21 37.85 4.80 29.81
CA HIS A 21 38.61 3.87 28.98
C HIS A 21 38.17 2.42 29.18
N ARG A 22 37.77 2.03 30.41
CA ARG A 22 37.17 0.70 30.67
C ARG A 22 35.73 0.60 30.17
N MET A 23 34.99 1.71 30.22
CA MET A 23 33.62 1.80 29.70
C MET A 23 33.60 1.75 28.16
N PHE A 24 34.60 2.35 27.51
CA PHE A 24 34.77 2.46 26.06
C PHE A 24 36.22 2.16 25.65
N PRO A 25 36.67 0.90 25.70
CA PRO A 25 37.98 0.55 25.17
C PRO A 25 38.02 0.87 23.68
N PRO A 26 39.13 1.43 23.14
CA PRO A 26 39.26 1.66 21.71
C PRO A 26 39.11 0.33 20.99
N GLU A 27 38.22 0.28 19.99
CA GLU A 27 38.03 -0.92 19.18
C GLU A 27 39.37 -1.29 18.53
N LEU A 28 39.91 -2.44 18.93
CA LEU A 28 41.05 -3.03 18.24
C LEU A 28 40.56 -3.42 16.85
N VAL A 29 41.07 -2.74 15.82
CA VAL A 29 40.88 -3.11 14.42
C VAL A 29 41.35 -4.55 14.26
N GLU A 30 40.42 -5.51 14.14
CA GLU A 30 40.78 -6.90 13.86
C GLU A 30 41.64 -6.95 12.59
N LYS A 31 42.81 -7.58 12.69
CA LYS A 31 43.75 -7.67 11.59
C LYS A 31 43.18 -8.64 10.56
N VAL A 32 42.94 -8.16 9.34
CA VAL A 32 42.51 -9.01 8.24
C VAL A 32 43.60 -10.04 7.97
N THR A 33 43.25 -11.32 8.01
CA THR A 33 44.16 -12.43 7.78
C THR A 33 43.86 -13.01 6.41
N PRO A 34 44.84 -13.07 5.48
CA PRO A 34 44.61 -13.63 4.16
C PRO A 34 44.28 -15.13 4.26
N PRO A 35 43.36 -15.64 3.43
CA PRO A 35 43.01 -17.06 3.46
C PRO A 35 44.18 -17.98 3.11
N VAL A 36 44.18 -19.17 3.69
CA VAL A 36 45.11 -20.26 3.34
C VAL A 36 44.36 -21.27 2.47
N SER A 37 44.81 -21.53 1.24
CA SER A 37 44.26 -22.60 0.40
C SER A 37 45.15 -23.84 0.50
N ASP A 38 44.60 -24.87 1.12
CA ASP A 38 45.10 -26.24 1.15
C ASP A 38 44.15 -27.22 0.42
N TYR A 39 43.19 -26.69 -0.35
CA TYR A 39 42.15 -27.44 -1.06
C TYR A 39 42.16 -27.14 -2.57
N ASP A 40 41.71 -28.10 -3.38
CA ASP A 40 41.56 -27.97 -4.84
C ASP A 40 40.17 -27.43 -5.21
N SER A 41 40.06 -26.27 -5.84
CA SER A 41 38.75 -25.67 -6.19
C SER A 41 38.16 -26.13 -7.53
N THR A 42 38.81 -27.06 -8.24
CA THR A 42 38.41 -27.48 -9.60
C THR A 42 36.94 -27.88 -9.72
N ALA A 43 36.38 -28.62 -8.76
CA ALA A 43 34.99 -29.07 -8.84
C ALA A 43 34.00 -27.91 -8.66
N MET A 44 34.29 -26.98 -7.75
CA MET A 44 33.48 -25.76 -7.58
C MET A 44 33.52 -24.90 -8.84
N LEU A 45 34.71 -24.64 -9.37
CA LEU A 45 34.88 -23.82 -10.58
C LEU A 45 34.23 -24.45 -11.82
N ALA A 46 34.23 -25.79 -11.92
CA ALA A 46 33.51 -26.51 -12.96
C ALA A 46 32.00 -26.34 -12.80
N ALA A 47 31.46 -26.46 -11.58
CA ALA A 47 30.02 -26.35 -11.33
C ALA A 47 29.50 -24.92 -11.62
N VAL A 48 30.19 -23.88 -11.14
CA VAL A 48 29.80 -22.47 -11.40
C VAL A 48 30.25 -21.94 -12.76
N ASN A 49 30.77 -22.80 -13.64
CA ASN A 49 31.13 -22.41 -14.99
C ASN A 49 29.91 -21.80 -15.71
N HIS A 50 30.13 -20.71 -16.44
CA HIS A 50 29.06 -19.99 -17.10
C HIS A 50 28.17 -20.86 -18.02
N THR A 51 28.71 -21.89 -18.67
CA THR A 51 27.91 -22.81 -19.51
C THR A 51 26.96 -23.67 -18.69
N ASN A 52 27.40 -24.15 -17.53
CA ASN A 52 26.55 -24.94 -16.62
C ASN A 52 25.48 -24.05 -15.98
N VAL A 53 25.85 -22.85 -15.54
CA VAL A 53 24.88 -21.86 -15.03
C VAL A 53 23.86 -21.49 -16.11
N GLN A 54 24.28 -21.38 -17.38
CA GLN A 54 23.36 -21.12 -18.49
C GLN A 54 22.37 -22.27 -18.73
N GLN A 55 22.81 -23.52 -18.59
CA GLN A 55 21.95 -24.69 -18.70
C GLN A 55 20.93 -24.73 -17.56
N GLU A 56 21.35 -24.48 -16.32
CA GLU A 56 20.46 -24.35 -15.17
C GLU A 56 19.44 -23.22 -15.38
N MET A 57 19.88 -22.05 -15.88
CA MET A 57 18.96 -20.96 -16.25
C MET A 57 17.95 -21.39 -17.32
N ALA A 58 18.39 -22.08 -18.38
CA ALA A 58 17.50 -22.56 -19.44
C ALA A 58 16.44 -23.55 -18.89
N GLN A 59 16.83 -24.44 -17.99
CA GLN A 59 15.90 -25.34 -17.30
C GLN A 59 14.87 -24.53 -16.48
N ILE A 60 15.32 -23.56 -15.70
CA ILE A 60 14.46 -22.70 -14.87
C ILE A 60 13.47 -21.88 -15.72
N LEU A 61 13.93 -21.33 -16.85
CA LEU A 61 13.09 -20.56 -17.76
C LEU A 61 12.04 -21.43 -18.47
N SER A 62 12.35 -22.71 -18.72
CA SER A 62 11.40 -23.66 -19.32
C SER A 62 10.18 -23.96 -18.44
N LEU A 63 10.23 -23.62 -17.15
CA LEU A 63 9.12 -23.82 -16.20
C LEU A 63 7.96 -22.82 -16.42
N GLY A 64 8.17 -21.77 -17.22
CA GLY A 64 7.18 -20.75 -17.54
C GLY A 64 7.22 -19.55 -16.58
N SER A 65 6.07 -18.87 -16.41
CA SER A 65 5.99 -17.73 -15.51
C SER A 65 6.14 -18.15 -14.06
N ARG A 66 7.03 -17.46 -13.34
CA ARG A 66 7.33 -17.67 -11.92
C ARG A 66 6.85 -16.51 -11.03
N PHE A 67 5.87 -15.72 -11.50
CA PHE A 67 5.16 -14.80 -10.61
C PHE A 67 4.51 -15.62 -9.50
N MET A 68 4.44 -15.09 -8.28
CA MET A 68 3.77 -15.81 -7.19
C MET A 68 2.33 -16.16 -7.58
N GLY A 69 1.90 -17.40 -7.32
CA GLY A 69 0.60 -17.93 -7.76
C GLY A 69 0.60 -18.58 -9.14
N GLN A 70 1.61 -18.33 -9.99
CA GLN A 70 1.72 -18.97 -11.29
C GLN A 70 2.32 -20.38 -11.19
N PRO A 71 1.95 -21.34 -12.06
CA PRO A 71 2.43 -22.73 -11.97
C PRO A 71 3.96 -22.89 -12.00
N GLY A 72 4.68 -22.02 -12.70
CA GLY A 72 6.13 -22.12 -12.85
C GLY A 72 6.89 -21.91 -11.53
N VAL A 73 6.37 -21.09 -10.61
CA VAL A 73 7.01 -20.83 -9.32
C VAL A 73 7.01 -22.09 -8.44
N TYR A 74 5.88 -22.80 -8.39
CA TYR A 74 5.72 -24.02 -7.62
C TYR A 74 6.52 -25.19 -8.20
N LYS A 75 6.63 -25.26 -9.54
CA LYS A 75 7.52 -26.22 -10.20
C LYS A 75 8.99 -25.99 -9.83
N LEU A 76 9.43 -24.73 -9.77
CA LEU A 76 10.80 -24.42 -9.35
C LEU A 76 11.02 -24.71 -7.86
N GLN A 77 10.06 -24.34 -7.01
CA GLN A 77 10.09 -24.69 -5.58
C GLN A 77 10.27 -26.20 -5.39
N GLN A 78 9.48 -27.01 -6.12
CA GLN A 78 9.57 -28.47 -6.08
C GLN A 78 10.93 -28.98 -6.60
N LEU A 79 11.43 -28.43 -7.71
CA LEU A 79 12.74 -28.79 -8.25
C LEU A 79 13.87 -28.53 -7.23
N ILE A 80 13.86 -27.39 -6.56
CA ILE A 80 14.86 -27.04 -5.54
C ILE A 80 14.79 -28.04 -4.37
N ARG A 81 13.58 -28.35 -3.88
CA ARG A 81 13.36 -29.36 -2.82
C ARG A 81 13.97 -30.70 -3.20
N GLU A 82 13.64 -31.21 -4.39
CA GLU A 82 14.15 -32.50 -4.88
C GLU A 82 15.68 -32.49 -5.03
N ARG A 83 16.27 -31.36 -5.47
CA ARG A 83 17.74 -31.20 -5.56
C ARG A 83 18.38 -31.22 -4.18
N TYR A 84 17.80 -30.58 -3.17
CA TYR A 84 18.31 -30.63 -1.80
C TYR A 84 18.26 -32.05 -1.21
N GLU A 85 17.13 -32.74 -1.38
CA GLU A 85 16.95 -34.11 -0.90
C GLU A 85 17.94 -35.07 -1.57
N LYS A 86 18.08 -34.99 -2.90
CA LYS A 86 19.02 -35.79 -3.68
C LYS A 86 20.48 -35.53 -3.29
N ALA A 87 20.80 -34.29 -2.93
CA ALA A 87 22.12 -33.89 -2.43
C ALA A 87 22.37 -34.32 -0.97
N GLY A 88 21.37 -34.90 -0.28
CA GLY A 88 21.48 -35.39 1.08
C GLY A 88 21.61 -34.27 2.12
N LEU A 89 20.93 -33.14 1.89
CA LEU A 89 20.81 -32.04 2.85
C LEU A 89 19.70 -32.36 3.86
N GLU A 90 19.82 -31.82 5.08
CA GLU A 90 18.69 -31.77 5.99
C GLU A 90 17.72 -30.67 5.52
N VAL A 91 16.54 -31.06 5.03
CA VAL A 91 15.56 -30.12 4.46
C VAL A 91 14.52 -29.73 5.52
N TYR A 92 14.33 -28.42 5.69
CA TYR A 92 13.32 -27.82 6.54
C TYR A 92 12.54 -26.77 5.74
N GLU A 93 11.30 -26.53 6.15
CA GLU A 93 10.39 -25.66 5.42
C GLU A 93 9.69 -24.70 6.37
N GLN A 94 9.53 -23.46 5.92
CA GLN A 94 8.64 -22.47 6.54
C GLN A 94 7.49 -22.17 5.58
N GLU A 95 6.27 -22.55 5.92
CA GLU A 95 5.10 -22.22 5.10
C GLU A 95 4.57 -20.82 5.45
N ASN A 96 4.67 -19.91 4.50
CA ASN A 96 4.25 -18.52 4.61
C ASN A 96 3.09 -18.24 3.65
N ALA A 97 2.47 -17.06 3.79
CA ALA A 97 1.50 -16.58 2.82
C ALA A 97 1.45 -15.05 2.82
N CYS A 98 1.24 -14.47 1.65
CA CYS A 98 1.05 -13.04 1.46
C CYS A 98 -0.04 -12.80 0.40
N ALA A 99 -0.60 -11.59 0.36
CA ALA A 99 -1.62 -11.25 -0.62
C ALA A 99 -0.97 -10.90 -1.96
N VAL A 100 -1.28 -11.67 -3.00
CA VAL A 100 -0.68 -11.55 -4.34
C VAL A 100 -1.79 -11.28 -5.36
N PRO A 101 -1.58 -10.39 -6.34
CA PRO A 101 -2.56 -10.14 -7.38
C PRO A 101 -2.66 -11.32 -8.35
N HIS A 102 -3.87 -11.86 -8.52
CA HIS A 102 -4.20 -12.93 -9.45
C HIS A 102 -5.18 -12.45 -10.51
N THR A 103 -4.99 -12.91 -11.75
CA THR A 103 -5.95 -12.74 -12.83
C THR A 103 -6.91 -13.91 -12.85
N LEU A 104 -8.20 -13.62 -12.63
CA LEU A 104 -9.28 -14.61 -12.73
C LEU A 104 -9.84 -14.68 -14.16
N GLU A 105 -9.97 -13.52 -14.81
CA GLU A 105 -10.47 -13.42 -16.18
C GLU A 105 -9.72 -12.32 -16.93
N ARG A 106 -9.35 -12.62 -18.19
CA ARG A 106 -8.85 -11.63 -19.15
C ARG A 106 -9.36 -11.99 -20.54
N LYS A 107 -10.32 -11.24 -21.06
CA LYS A 107 -10.90 -11.48 -22.39
C LYS A 107 -11.08 -10.17 -23.13
N ILE A 108 -10.77 -10.23 -24.42
CA ILE A 108 -11.08 -9.18 -25.40
C ILE A 108 -11.98 -9.79 -26.48
N LEU A 109 -13.19 -9.26 -26.58
CA LEU A 109 -14.26 -9.85 -27.39
C LEU A 109 -14.72 -8.87 -28.48
N SER A 110 -15.07 -9.43 -29.64
CA SER A 110 -15.82 -8.74 -30.70
C SER A 110 -17.27 -8.46 -30.27
N THR A 111 -18.00 -7.69 -31.07
CA THR A 111 -19.45 -7.47 -30.88
C THR A 111 -20.28 -8.75 -30.93
N ALA A 112 -19.79 -9.81 -31.60
CA ALA A 112 -20.42 -11.14 -31.62
C ALA A 112 -20.07 -12.00 -30.39
N GLY A 113 -19.36 -11.44 -29.41
CA GLY A 113 -18.94 -12.14 -28.20
C GLY A 113 -17.79 -13.14 -28.40
N GLN A 114 -17.19 -13.18 -29.60
CA GLN A 114 -16.06 -14.07 -29.91
C GLN A 114 -14.72 -13.40 -29.58
N PRO A 115 -13.71 -14.14 -29.06
CA PRO A 115 -12.37 -13.62 -28.87
C PRO A 115 -11.78 -13.02 -30.16
N LEU A 116 -11.01 -11.95 -30.04
CA LEU A 116 -10.31 -11.38 -31.20
C LEU A 116 -9.15 -12.31 -31.63
N PRO A 117 -9.06 -12.70 -32.91
CA PRO A 117 -8.03 -13.61 -33.38
C PRO A 117 -6.61 -13.06 -33.15
N GLY A 118 -5.76 -13.86 -32.49
CA GLY A 118 -4.34 -13.53 -32.29
C GLY A 118 -4.06 -12.42 -31.26
N VAL A 119 -5.09 -11.89 -30.60
CA VAL A 119 -4.95 -10.85 -29.58
C VAL A 119 -4.97 -11.46 -28.18
N GLU A 120 -3.84 -11.39 -27.50
CA GLU A 120 -3.74 -11.63 -26.07
C GLU A 120 -3.62 -10.31 -25.33
N ILE A 121 -4.28 -10.22 -24.17
CA ILE A 121 -4.21 -9.06 -23.28
C ILE A 121 -3.69 -9.47 -21.89
N TYR A 122 -2.92 -8.60 -21.28
CA TYR A 122 -2.27 -8.82 -19.99
C TYR A 122 -2.60 -7.64 -19.07
N PRO A 123 -3.31 -7.86 -17.94
CA PRO A 123 -3.47 -6.85 -16.92
C PRO A 123 -2.13 -6.41 -16.33
N PHE A 124 -1.94 -5.11 -16.16
CA PHE A 124 -0.90 -4.57 -15.29
C PHE A 124 -1.13 -4.95 -13.81
N LEU A 125 -0.19 -4.60 -12.93
CA LEU A 125 -0.42 -4.69 -11.49
C LEU A 125 -1.61 -3.81 -11.04
N PRO A 126 -2.30 -4.20 -9.95
CA PRO A 126 -3.30 -3.35 -9.29
C PRO A 126 -2.79 -1.95 -8.98
N ASN A 127 -3.73 -1.01 -8.93
CA ASN A 127 -3.47 0.34 -8.44
C ASN A 127 -3.47 0.31 -6.91
N ASN A 128 -2.29 0.14 -6.30
CA ASN A 128 -2.15 -0.05 -4.85
C ASN A 128 -3.11 -1.13 -4.32
N LEU A 129 -4.07 -0.77 -3.47
CA LEU A 129 -5.07 -1.67 -2.88
C LEU A 129 -6.21 -2.05 -3.82
N GLN A 130 -6.33 -1.47 -5.01
CA GLN A 130 -7.48 -1.68 -5.90
C GLN A 130 -7.11 -2.58 -7.09
N PRO A 131 -7.62 -3.83 -7.14
CA PRO A 131 -7.58 -4.66 -8.34
C PRO A 131 -8.26 -4.00 -9.54
N MET A 132 -7.99 -4.49 -10.74
CA MET A 132 -8.51 -3.92 -11.98
C MET A 132 -9.65 -4.77 -12.52
N ASN A 133 -10.85 -4.20 -12.45
CA ASN A 133 -12.07 -4.95 -12.69
C ASN A 133 -13.01 -4.18 -13.62
N THR A 134 -13.44 -4.84 -14.70
CA THR A 134 -14.54 -4.36 -15.55
C THR A 134 -15.88 -4.63 -14.87
N PRO A 135 -16.96 -3.89 -15.19
CA PRO A 135 -18.32 -4.30 -14.81
C PRO A 135 -18.65 -5.73 -15.27
N THR A 136 -19.63 -6.38 -14.63
CA THR A 136 -19.99 -7.79 -14.89
C THR A 136 -20.37 -8.06 -16.34
N ASP A 137 -21.05 -7.12 -17.00
CA ASP A 137 -21.40 -7.25 -18.41
C ASP A 137 -20.21 -7.06 -19.36
N GLY A 138 -19.11 -6.52 -18.85
CA GLY A 138 -17.91 -6.11 -19.56
C GLY A 138 -17.89 -4.61 -19.84
N LEU A 139 -16.74 -4.13 -20.31
CA LEU A 139 -16.51 -2.74 -20.67
C LEU A 139 -16.41 -2.63 -22.19
N THR A 140 -17.45 -2.07 -22.83
CA THR A 140 -17.56 -1.97 -24.29
C THR A 140 -17.23 -0.56 -24.79
N GLY A 141 -16.40 -0.48 -25.84
CA GLY A 141 -16.07 0.77 -26.51
C GLY A 141 -15.44 0.56 -27.89
N THR A 142 -15.31 1.64 -28.65
CA THR A 142 -14.58 1.64 -29.93
C THR A 142 -13.08 1.71 -29.65
N LEU A 143 -12.30 0.78 -30.20
CA LEU A 143 -10.84 0.81 -30.08
C LEU A 143 -10.27 1.96 -30.92
N VAL A 144 -9.59 2.90 -30.28
CA VAL A 144 -9.06 4.10 -30.95
C VAL A 144 -7.57 4.21 -30.68
N LEU A 145 -6.78 4.32 -31.76
CA LEU A 145 -5.37 4.67 -31.65
C LEU A 145 -5.25 6.11 -31.14
N ILE A 146 -4.51 6.31 -30.06
CA ILE A 146 -4.28 7.63 -29.47
C ILE A 146 -2.95 8.18 -29.98
N ASP A 147 -3.02 9.05 -30.97
CA ASP A 147 -1.92 9.85 -31.51
C ASP A 147 -2.28 11.35 -31.55
N GLU A 148 -1.34 12.20 -31.95
CA GLU A 148 -1.54 13.66 -31.99
C GLU A 148 -2.74 14.06 -32.86
N GLU A 149 -2.96 13.40 -34.01
CA GLU A 149 -4.11 13.66 -34.89
C GLU A 149 -5.44 13.35 -34.19
N SER A 150 -5.53 12.20 -33.51
CA SER A 150 -6.72 11.84 -32.75
C SER A 150 -7.00 12.82 -31.60
N LEU A 151 -5.97 13.34 -30.93
CA LEU A 151 -6.09 14.29 -29.83
C LEU A 151 -6.53 15.68 -30.32
N GLU A 152 -6.09 16.08 -31.51
CA GLU A 152 -6.43 17.38 -32.11
C GLU A 152 -7.81 17.41 -32.77
N SER A 153 -8.25 16.30 -33.37
CA SER A 153 -9.46 16.29 -34.22
C SER A 153 -10.70 15.72 -33.55
N ARG A 154 -10.56 14.83 -32.57
CA ARG A 154 -11.69 14.08 -31.99
C ARG A 154 -12.45 14.94 -30.98
N LYS A 155 -13.77 14.93 -31.12
CA LYS A 155 -14.71 15.67 -30.25
C LYS A 155 -15.06 14.94 -28.95
N ASN A 156 -15.01 13.60 -28.96
CA ASN A 156 -15.38 12.79 -27.79
C ASN A 156 -14.60 11.46 -27.71
N PHE A 157 -14.20 11.09 -26.49
CA PHE A 157 -13.53 9.84 -26.13
C PHE A 157 -14.33 8.97 -25.13
N SER A 158 -15.49 9.42 -24.64
CA SER A 158 -16.27 8.74 -23.58
C SER A 158 -16.68 7.31 -23.91
N ASP A 159 -16.82 6.97 -25.20
CA ASP A 159 -17.18 5.64 -25.69
C ASP A 159 -16.00 4.84 -26.26
N CYS A 160 -14.78 5.30 -26.04
CA CYS A 160 -13.58 4.73 -26.62
C CYS A 160 -12.77 3.92 -25.61
N ILE A 161 -12.10 2.89 -26.13
CA ILE A 161 -10.99 2.21 -25.46
C ILE A 161 -9.72 2.67 -26.18
N GLY A 162 -8.79 3.27 -25.43
CA GLY A 162 -7.57 3.83 -26.01
C GLY A 162 -6.52 2.77 -26.30
N LEU A 163 -5.88 2.85 -27.46
CA LEU A 163 -4.70 2.07 -27.82
C LEU A 163 -3.51 3.02 -27.96
N VAL A 164 -2.44 2.77 -27.22
CA VAL A 164 -1.17 3.49 -27.33
C VAL A 164 -0.17 2.62 -28.08
N ASP A 165 0.36 3.17 -29.16
CA ASP A 165 1.51 2.61 -29.86
C ASP A 165 2.79 2.97 -29.10
N ALA A 166 3.48 1.94 -28.60
CA ALA A 166 4.62 2.10 -27.72
C ALA A 166 5.93 2.48 -28.45
N ARG A 167 5.92 2.65 -29.79
CA ARG A 167 7.07 3.19 -30.54
C ARG A 167 7.38 4.62 -30.11
N ASP A 168 8.65 4.93 -29.90
CA ASP A 168 9.10 6.21 -29.32
C ASP A 168 8.61 7.46 -30.07
N ASP A 169 8.49 7.37 -31.40
CA ASP A 169 8.03 8.44 -32.27
C ASP A 169 6.50 8.55 -32.36
N ARG A 170 5.77 7.57 -31.83
CA ARG A 170 4.29 7.47 -31.89
C ARG A 170 3.60 7.75 -30.56
N VAL A 171 4.31 7.64 -29.43
CA VAL A 171 3.75 7.97 -28.12
C VAL A 171 3.43 9.48 -28.04
N PRO A 172 2.18 9.88 -27.72
CA PRO A 172 1.82 11.29 -27.59
C PRO A 172 2.71 12.01 -26.57
N LYS A 173 3.41 13.05 -26.98
CA LYS A 173 4.51 13.65 -26.18
C LYS A 173 4.03 14.21 -24.84
N GLN A 174 2.83 14.79 -24.83
CA GLN A 174 2.24 15.38 -23.64
C GLN A 174 1.68 14.34 -22.66
N LEU A 175 1.30 13.14 -23.16
CA LEU A 175 0.66 12.11 -22.34
C LEU A 175 1.68 11.07 -21.82
N GLY A 176 2.68 10.70 -22.63
CA GLY A 176 3.68 9.70 -22.26
C GLY A 176 3.05 8.34 -21.94
N PHE A 177 3.48 7.66 -20.87
CA PHE A 177 2.87 6.42 -20.40
C PHE A 177 2.10 6.58 -19.08
N LEU A 178 1.77 7.82 -18.70
CA LEU A 178 0.99 8.08 -17.50
C LEU A 178 -0.50 7.85 -17.79
N TRP A 179 -1.02 6.71 -17.34
CA TRP A 179 -2.40 6.26 -17.62
C TRP A 179 -3.46 7.31 -17.27
N SER A 180 -3.25 8.08 -16.20
CA SER A 180 -4.22 9.06 -15.73
C SER A 180 -4.44 10.22 -16.70
N ARG A 181 -3.42 10.60 -17.48
CA ARG A 181 -3.57 11.62 -18.53
C ARG A 181 -4.49 11.16 -19.65
N TYR A 182 -4.51 9.87 -19.95
CA TYR A 182 -5.45 9.27 -20.89
C TYR A 182 -6.86 9.16 -20.29
N ALA A 183 -6.97 8.78 -19.01
CA ALA A 183 -8.25 8.72 -18.30
C ALA A 183 -8.96 10.08 -18.26
N LYS A 184 -8.21 11.20 -18.15
CA LYS A 184 -8.74 12.59 -18.21
C LYS A 184 -9.48 12.90 -19.53
N LEU A 185 -9.17 12.19 -20.62
CA LEU A 185 -9.91 12.34 -21.89
C LEU A 185 -11.32 11.75 -21.82
N GLY A 186 -11.62 10.89 -20.83
CA GLY A 186 -12.86 10.15 -20.69
C GLY A 186 -12.80 8.73 -21.30
N LEU A 187 -11.62 8.23 -21.63
CA LEU A 187 -11.46 6.85 -22.12
C LEU A 187 -11.96 5.84 -21.07
N LYS A 188 -12.58 4.75 -21.54
CA LYS A 188 -13.08 3.66 -20.67
C LYS A 188 -11.95 2.81 -20.12
N ALA A 189 -10.95 2.53 -20.95
CA ALA A 189 -9.78 1.72 -20.61
C ALA A 189 -8.59 2.12 -21.51
N LEU A 190 -7.40 1.69 -21.11
CA LEU A 190 -6.17 1.93 -21.84
C LEU A 190 -5.45 0.61 -22.16
N ILE A 191 -5.08 0.44 -23.43
CA ILE A 191 -4.28 -0.67 -23.94
C ILE A 191 -2.99 -0.10 -24.49
N VAL A 192 -1.86 -0.74 -24.18
CA VAL A 192 -0.54 -0.39 -24.74
C VAL A 192 -0.02 -1.59 -25.53
N ALA A 193 0.49 -1.36 -26.73
CA ALA A 193 1.06 -2.42 -27.55
C ALA A 193 2.21 -1.88 -28.41
N HIS A 194 3.06 -2.79 -28.88
CA HIS A 194 4.09 -2.49 -29.87
C HIS A 194 3.88 -3.38 -31.11
N PRO A 195 3.94 -2.86 -32.35
CA PRO A 195 3.69 -3.65 -33.56
C PRO A 195 4.63 -4.85 -33.76
N GLU A 196 5.85 -4.77 -33.24
CA GLU A 196 6.85 -5.85 -33.30
C GLU A 196 6.79 -6.81 -32.10
N GLY A 197 5.86 -6.60 -31.16
CA GLY A 197 5.63 -7.48 -30.01
C GLY A 197 6.17 -6.95 -28.68
N LEU A 198 5.87 -7.70 -27.61
CA LEU A 198 6.15 -7.29 -26.22
C LEU A 198 7.65 -7.12 -25.92
N ALA A 199 8.54 -7.75 -26.70
CA ALA A 199 9.99 -7.64 -26.55
C ALA A 199 10.53 -6.23 -26.85
N GLU A 200 9.85 -5.51 -27.76
CA GLU A 200 10.24 -4.18 -28.21
C GLU A 200 9.57 -3.06 -27.40
N MET A 201 8.72 -3.39 -26.42
CA MET A 201 8.09 -2.39 -25.56
C MET A 201 9.13 -1.75 -24.61
N PRO A 202 9.13 -0.41 -24.45
CA PRO A 202 9.99 0.30 -23.49
C PRO A 202 9.47 0.15 -22.06
N TRP A 203 9.50 -1.07 -21.52
CA TRP A 203 8.90 -1.44 -20.23
C TRP A 203 9.40 -0.60 -19.04
N GLU A 204 10.64 -0.14 -19.08
CA GLU A 204 11.24 0.74 -18.07
C GLU A 204 10.53 2.10 -17.98
N ARG A 205 9.94 2.58 -19.08
CA ARG A 205 9.10 3.79 -19.12
C ARG A 205 7.63 3.49 -18.88
N ILE A 206 7.14 2.35 -19.37
CA ILE A 206 5.74 1.93 -19.23
C ILE A 206 5.40 1.58 -17.79
N SER A 207 6.33 0.96 -17.07
CA SER A 207 6.09 0.41 -15.73
C SER A 207 7.00 0.97 -14.64
N GLY A 208 7.88 1.92 -14.98
CA GLY A 208 8.83 2.54 -14.04
C GLY A 208 8.74 4.06 -14.00
N GLY A 209 9.12 4.64 -12.86
CA GLY A 209 9.16 6.09 -12.67
C GLY A 209 7.83 6.72 -12.26
N GLU A 210 7.76 8.05 -12.33
CA GLU A 210 6.59 8.83 -11.87
C GLU A 210 5.45 8.91 -12.93
N ALA A 211 5.68 8.44 -14.15
CA ALA A 211 4.75 8.58 -15.28
C ALA A 211 4.49 7.23 -15.97
N CYS A 212 3.97 6.27 -15.21
CA CYS A 212 3.82 4.89 -15.66
C CYS A 212 2.38 4.36 -15.55
N MET A 213 2.18 3.10 -15.93
CA MET A 213 0.89 2.40 -15.97
C MET A 213 0.43 1.87 -14.62
N VAL A 214 1.16 2.09 -13.52
CA VAL A 214 0.80 1.62 -12.16
C VAL A 214 0.86 2.80 -11.18
N SER A 215 -0.22 3.03 -10.44
CA SER A 215 -0.33 4.13 -9.47
C SER A 215 -0.30 3.62 -8.02
N THR A 216 0.13 4.49 -7.12
CA THR A 216 0.01 4.31 -5.67
C THR A 216 -1.37 4.70 -5.14
N LEU A 217 -2.27 5.21 -6.01
CA LEU A 217 -3.63 5.58 -5.67
C LEU A 217 -4.60 4.43 -5.99
N PRO A 218 -5.51 4.05 -5.09
CA PRO A 218 -6.43 2.92 -5.27
C PRO A 218 -7.60 3.25 -6.21
N VAL A 219 -7.31 3.46 -7.49
CA VAL A 219 -8.32 3.78 -8.53
C VAL A 219 -8.59 2.55 -9.40
N ASN A 220 -9.86 2.16 -9.54
CA ASN A 220 -10.25 1.11 -10.49
C ASN A 220 -10.29 1.68 -11.91
N TYR A 221 -9.22 1.47 -12.67
CA TYR A 221 -9.14 1.84 -14.08
C TYR A 221 -8.40 0.75 -14.87
N VAL A 222 -9.05 0.23 -15.91
CA VAL A 222 -8.55 -0.95 -16.67
C VAL A 222 -7.38 -0.55 -17.56
N ARG A 223 -6.22 -1.17 -17.31
CA ARG A 223 -4.96 -0.94 -18.02
C ARG A 223 -4.39 -2.28 -18.46
N LEU A 224 -4.08 -2.40 -19.75
CA LEU A 224 -3.68 -3.67 -20.37
C LEU A 224 -2.46 -3.48 -21.28
N ALA A 225 -1.60 -4.49 -21.34
CA ALA A 225 -0.68 -4.68 -22.46
C ALA A 225 -1.27 -5.69 -23.46
N ALA A 226 -1.01 -5.53 -24.75
CA ALA A 226 -1.55 -6.42 -25.79
C ALA A 226 -0.51 -6.88 -26.82
N THR A 227 -0.78 -8.01 -27.47
CA THR A 227 0.00 -8.50 -28.62
C THR A 227 -0.24 -7.65 -29.89
N PRO A 228 0.66 -7.68 -30.88
CA PRO A 228 0.60 -6.82 -32.07
C PRO A 228 -0.70 -6.86 -32.88
N GLU A 229 -1.38 -8.00 -32.88
CA GLU A 229 -2.60 -8.21 -33.67
C GLU A 229 -3.71 -7.20 -33.32
N ILE A 230 -3.66 -6.58 -32.12
CA ILE A 230 -4.59 -5.52 -31.70
C ILE A 230 -4.65 -4.35 -32.69
N PHE A 231 -3.54 -4.02 -33.36
CA PHE A 231 -3.51 -2.90 -34.32
C PHE A 231 -4.41 -3.14 -35.54
N LYS A 232 -4.70 -4.39 -35.91
CA LYS A 232 -5.61 -4.73 -37.01
C LYS A 232 -7.08 -4.47 -36.67
N HIS A 233 -7.38 -4.25 -35.40
CA HIS A 233 -8.74 -4.04 -34.89
C HIS A 233 -9.04 -2.58 -34.55
N VAL A 234 -8.14 -1.64 -34.85
CA VAL A 234 -8.40 -0.20 -34.65
C VAL A 234 -9.66 0.22 -35.42
N GLY A 235 -10.54 0.96 -34.74
CA GLY A 235 -11.86 1.36 -35.24
C GLY A 235 -12.98 0.35 -34.95
N ALA A 236 -12.66 -0.88 -34.53
CA ALA A 236 -13.67 -1.88 -34.16
C ALA A 236 -14.25 -1.61 -32.78
N LYS A 237 -15.52 -1.98 -32.58
CA LYS A 237 -16.16 -2.01 -31.25
C LYS A 237 -15.80 -3.32 -30.56
N ILE A 238 -15.21 -3.22 -29.37
CA ILE A 238 -14.71 -4.37 -28.58
C ILE A 238 -15.31 -4.34 -27.17
N THR A 239 -15.31 -5.49 -26.52
CA THR A 239 -15.69 -5.63 -25.10
C THR A 239 -14.55 -6.26 -24.32
N LEU A 240 -14.13 -5.58 -23.26
CA LEU A 240 -13.16 -6.10 -22.30
C LEU A 240 -13.89 -6.77 -21.14
N ARG A 241 -13.46 -7.97 -20.74
CA ARG A 241 -13.82 -8.59 -19.47
C ARG A 241 -12.55 -8.93 -18.73
N VAL A 242 -12.30 -8.19 -17.67
CA VAL A 242 -11.07 -8.30 -16.88
C VAL A 242 -11.48 -8.41 -15.43
N ARG A 243 -11.03 -9.49 -14.78
CA ARG A 243 -11.21 -9.73 -13.35
C ARG A 243 -9.87 -10.06 -12.71
N THR A 244 -9.45 -9.25 -11.75
CA THR A 244 -8.30 -9.51 -10.89
C THR A 244 -8.68 -9.37 -9.42
N GLU A 245 -7.99 -10.11 -8.57
CA GLU A 245 -8.17 -10.07 -7.12
C GLU A 245 -6.83 -10.13 -6.40
N PHE A 246 -6.79 -9.73 -5.13
CA PHE A 246 -5.72 -10.18 -4.25
C PHE A 246 -6.10 -11.54 -3.68
N ALA A 247 -5.22 -12.52 -3.82
CA ALA A 247 -5.41 -13.86 -3.28
C ALA A 247 -4.37 -14.16 -2.20
N ASN A 248 -4.80 -14.83 -1.13
CA ASN A 248 -3.90 -15.27 -0.07
C ASN A 248 -3.03 -16.43 -0.56
N THR A 249 -1.83 -16.10 -1.05
CA THR A 249 -1.02 -17.01 -1.86
C THR A 249 0.10 -17.58 -1.01
N ARG A 250 0.14 -18.92 -0.95
CA ARG A 250 1.17 -19.66 -0.20
C ARG A 250 2.50 -19.62 -0.93
N HIS A 251 3.57 -19.49 -0.15
CA HIS A 251 4.95 -19.69 -0.58
C HIS A 251 5.75 -20.33 0.55
N THR A 252 6.86 -20.95 0.20
CA THR A 252 7.68 -21.70 1.17
C THR A 252 9.11 -21.18 1.19
N THR A 253 9.63 -20.88 2.37
CA THR A 253 11.08 -20.73 2.54
C THR A 253 11.68 -22.12 2.72
N LEU A 254 12.47 -22.57 1.75
CA LEU A 254 13.17 -23.86 1.79
C LEU A 254 14.55 -23.68 2.40
N VAL A 255 14.88 -24.46 3.43
CA VAL A 255 16.16 -24.43 4.13
C VAL A 255 16.80 -25.82 4.04
N GLY A 256 17.91 -25.93 3.31
CA GLY A 256 18.72 -27.14 3.22
C GLY A 256 20.04 -26.97 3.99
N ILE A 257 20.32 -27.84 4.96
CA ILE A 257 21.58 -27.79 5.72
C ILE A 257 22.52 -28.91 5.24
N LEU A 258 23.66 -28.51 4.70
CA LEU A 258 24.80 -29.38 4.43
C LEU A 258 25.72 -29.39 5.66
N ARG A 259 25.71 -30.52 6.37
CA ARG A 259 26.54 -30.70 7.57
C ARG A 259 28.00 -30.93 7.22
N ALA A 260 28.87 -30.18 7.90
CA ALA A 260 30.31 -30.29 7.83
C ALA A 260 30.84 -31.14 9.00
N PRO A 261 31.46 -32.31 8.76
CA PRO A 261 31.94 -33.18 9.83
C PRO A 261 33.02 -32.54 10.71
N GLN A 262 33.84 -31.65 10.13
CA GLN A 262 34.94 -30.96 10.82
C GLN A 262 34.51 -29.64 11.47
N ALA A 263 33.20 -29.32 11.48
CA ALA A 263 32.72 -28.07 12.07
C ALA A 263 32.79 -28.11 13.61
N GLU A 264 33.92 -27.69 14.17
CA GLU A 264 34.13 -27.55 15.62
C GLU A 264 33.36 -26.35 16.23
N GLY A 265 32.84 -25.44 15.40
CA GLY A 265 32.29 -24.14 15.83
C GLY A 265 30.80 -23.93 15.55
N LYS A 266 30.21 -22.97 16.27
CA LYS A 266 28.87 -22.40 16.02
C LYS A 266 28.88 -21.43 14.81
N SER A 267 29.45 -21.83 13.67
CA SER A 267 29.62 -20.98 12.49
C SER A 267 28.96 -21.61 11.24
N ALA A 268 28.31 -20.78 10.42
CA ALA A 268 27.63 -21.20 9.20
C ALA A 268 27.84 -20.21 8.04
N LEU A 269 28.00 -20.78 6.84
CA LEU A 269 27.85 -20.06 5.58
C LEU A 269 26.40 -20.20 5.12
N VAL A 270 25.73 -19.09 4.87
CA VAL A 270 24.35 -19.06 4.37
C VAL A 270 24.35 -18.59 2.92
N LEU A 271 24.07 -19.51 2.00
CA LEU A 271 23.87 -19.20 0.58
C LEU A 271 22.38 -19.05 0.35
N SER A 272 21.97 -17.97 -0.33
CA SER A 272 20.54 -17.75 -0.55
C SER A 272 20.18 -17.20 -1.92
N CYS A 273 18.96 -17.51 -2.36
CA CYS A 273 18.38 -17.03 -3.61
C CYS A 273 16.87 -16.80 -3.49
N ASP A 274 16.31 -16.05 -4.43
CA ASP A 274 14.86 -15.94 -4.66
C ASP A 274 14.47 -16.86 -5.82
N TYR A 275 13.38 -17.62 -5.70
CA TYR A 275 12.90 -18.50 -6.78
C TYR A 275 11.68 -17.94 -7.54
N ASP A 276 10.95 -16.98 -6.98
CA ASP A 276 9.91 -16.26 -7.69
C ASP A 276 10.48 -15.18 -8.63
N ALA A 277 9.62 -14.66 -9.50
CA ALA A 277 9.97 -13.62 -10.46
C ALA A 277 8.99 -12.44 -10.39
N CYS A 278 9.54 -11.25 -10.27
CA CYS A 278 8.88 -9.95 -10.34
C CYS A 278 8.54 -9.58 -11.80
N SER A 279 7.36 -9.00 -12.03
CA SER A 279 6.92 -8.49 -13.34
C SER A 279 5.84 -7.43 -13.20
N PRO A 280 5.78 -6.41 -14.08
CA PRO A 280 4.64 -5.49 -14.15
C PRO A 280 3.35 -6.16 -14.65
N LEU A 281 3.46 -7.36 -15.23
CA LEU A 281 2.34 -8.19 -15.70
C LEU A 281 2.32 -9.50 -14.91
N PRO A 282 1.40 -9.70 -13.95
CA PRO A 282 1.34 -10.91 -13.12
C PRO A 282 1.26 -12.23 -13.91
N ASP A 283 0.59 -12.21 -15.06
CA ASP A 283 0.44 -13.40 -15.91
C ASP A 283 1.69 -13.71 -16.75
N LEU A 284 2.68 -12.81 -16.77
CA LEU A 284 3.83 -12.91 -17.64
C LEU A 284 5.10 -12.46 -16.90
N ALA A 285 5.67 -13.39 -16.13
CA ALA A 285 6.92 -13.21 -15.40
C ALA A 285 7.87 -14.40 -15.60
N PRO A 286 8.46 -14.59 -16.80
CA PRO A 286 9.44 -15.65 -17.02
C PRO A 286 10.73 -15.44 -16.23
N GLY A 287 11.03 -14.19 -15.83
CA GLY A 287 12.17 -13.85 -14.97
C GLY A 287 13.52 -14.17 -15.62
N GLY A 288 13.81 -13.59 -16.79
CA GLY A 288 15.04 -13.84 -17.56
C GLY A 288 16.32 -13.71 -16.73
N MET A 289 16.59 -12.51 -16.21
CA MET A 289 17.74 -12.29 -15.31
C MET A 289 17.53 -12.86 -13.91
N GLN A 290 16.28 -12.89 -13.43
CA GLN A 290 15.93 -13.42 -12.11
C GLN A 290 16.20 -14.93 -11.97
N ALA A 291 16.25 -15.68 -13.08
CA ALA A 291 16.66 -17.09 -13.10
C ALA A 291 18.13 -17.31 -12.72
N LEU A 292 19.00 -16.29 -12.82
CA LEU A 292 20.43 -16.43 -12.56
C LEU A 292 20.74 -16.76 -11.10
N GLY A 293 20.03 -16.14 -10.15
CA GLY A 293 20.18 -16.40 -8.72
C GLY A 293 19.96 -17.87 -8.35
N PRO A 294 18.78 -18.46 -8.63
CA PRO A 294 18.51 -19.87 -8.36
C PRO A 294 19.39 -20.82 -9.20
N ALA A 295 19.76 -20.45 -10.44
CA ALA A 295 20.70 -21.25 -11.25
C ALA A 295 22.08 -21.34 -10.58
N MET A 296 22.63 -20.19 -10.15
CA MET A 296 23.89 -20.13 -9.44
C MET A 296 23.83 -20.85 -8.09
N HIS A 297 22.69 -20.76 -7.40
CA HIS A 297 22.45 -21.42 -6.12
C HIS A 297 22.51 -22.96 -6.23
N LEU A 298 21.88 -23.53 -7.26
CA LEU A 298 21.93 -24.97 -7.54
C LEU A 298 23.32 -25.40 -8.06
N ALA A 299 23.98 -24.57 -8.88
CA ALA A 299 25.34 -24.84 -9.33
C ALA A 299 26.34 -24.82 -8.16
N ALA A 300 26.21 -23.87 -7.22
CA ALA A 300 27.04 -23.82 -6.02
C ALA A 300 26.80 -25.02 -5.10
N LEU A 301 25.56 -25.52 -5.00
CA LEU A 301 25.26 -26.76 -4.29
C LEU A 301 26.05 -27.93 -4.89
N ASP A 302 25.92 -28.16 -6.19
CA ASP A 302 26.64 -29.24 -6.87
C ASP A 302 28.16 -29.10 -6.73
N GLY A 303 28.68 -27.85 -6.77
CA GLY A 303 30.09 -27.55 -6.61
C GLY A 303 30.64 -27.78 -5.19
N LEU A 304 29.79 -27.71 -4.16
CA LEU A 304 30.19 -27.91 -2.76
C LEU A 304 30.12 -29.38 -2.31
N LEU A 305 29.27 -30.20 -2.95
CA LEU A 305 29.10 -31.61 -2.56
C LEU A 305 30.39 -32.45 -2.58
N PRO A 306 31.31 -32.31 -3.55
CA PRO A 306 32.58 -33.04 -3.56
C PRO A 306 33.47 -32.77 -2.33
N TYR A 307 33.26 -31.64 -1.65
CA TYR A 307 34.06 -31.20 -0.51
C TYR A 307 33.42 -31.51 0.85
N ARG A 308 32.27 -32.20 0.88
CA ARG A 308 31.43 -32.40 2.08
C ARG A 308 32.23 -32.76 3.34
N ASP A 309 33.19 -33.67 3.24
CA ASP A 309 33.96 -34.17 4.38
C ASP A 309 35.13 -33.25 4.80
N GLN A 310 35.48 -32.27 3.96
CA GLN A 310 36.54 -31.29 4.17
C GLN A 310 36.01 -29.93 4.66
N LEU A 311 34.71 -29.67 4.51
CA LEU A 311 34.09 -28.43 4.96
C LEU A 311 34.32 -28.21 6.46
N GLN A 312 34.64 -26.97 6.84
CA GLN A 312 34.82 -26.57 8.24
C GLN A 312 33.65 -25.73 8.76
N ARG A 313 32.78 -25.23 7.88
CA ARG A 313 31.52 -24.57 8.23
C ARG A 313 30.34 -25.37 7.68
N ASN A 314 29.27 -25.44 8.46
CA ASN A 314 27.99 -25.90 7.92
C ASN A 314 27.55 -24.92 6.82
N VAL A 315 27.09 -25.45 5.69
CA VAL A 315 26.56 -24.62 4.60
C VAL A 315 25.04 -24.74 4.60
N ILE A 316 24.37 -23.61 4.66
CA ILE A 316 22.91 -23.51 4.73
C ILE A 316 22.43 -22.87 3.44
N PHE A 317 21.69 -23.62 2.65
CA PHE A 317 21.06 -23.17 1.43
C PHE A 317 19.64 -22.71 1.75
N ILE A 318 19.32 -21.45 1.47
CA ILE A 318 17.99 -20.88 1.70
C ILE A 318 17.40 -20.35 0.40
N SER A 319 16.23 -20.86 0.01
CA SER A 319 15.51 -20.40 -1.17
C SER A 319 14.19 -19.77 -0.75
N PHE A 320 14.00 -18.50 -1.11
CA PHE A 320 12.86 -17.67 -0.71
C PHE A 320 11.82 -17.55 -1.83
N GLY A 321 10.55 -17.52 -1.43
CA GLY A 321 9.44 -17.05 -2.26
C GLY A 321 8.90 -15.71 -1.77
N GLY A 322 8.09 -15.06 -2.61
CA GLY A 322 7.45 -13.80 -2.27
C GLY A 322 8.39 -12.59 -2.31
N GLN A 323 9.46 -12.62 -3.13
CA GLN A 323 10.33 -11.47 -3.36
C GLN A 323 9.51 -10.24 -3.80
N MET A 324 8.61 -10.43 -4.76
CA MET A 324 7.71 -9.39 -5.30
C MET A 324 6.92 -8.66 -4.20
N MET A 325 6.47 -9.38 -3.18
CA MET A 325 5.64 -8.86 -2.10
C MET A 325 6.49 -8.35 -0.95
N SER A 326 7.31 -7.33 -1.22
CA SER A 326 8.17 -6.71 -0.22
C SER A 326 9.14 -7.69 0.46
N HIS A 327 9.71 -8.66 -0.26
CA HIS A 327 10.61 -9.71 0.28
C HIS A 327 9.99 -10.57 1.40
N ASP A 328 8.73 -10.96 1.27
CA ASP A 328 7.95 -11.60 2.34
C ASP A 328 8.63 -12.84 2.95
N GLY A 329 9.16 -13.76 2.13
CA GLY A 329 9.85 -14.96 2.64
C GLY A 329 11.09 -14.65 3.49
N LYS A 330 11.79 -13.57 3.17
CA LYS A 330 13.00 -13.15 3.89
C LYS A 330 12.67 -12.51 5.23
N TYR A 331 11.64 -11.67 5.27
CA TYR A 331 11.15 -11.08 6.51
C TYR A 331 10.52 -12.12 7.45
N ASN A 332 9.85 -13.14 6.91
CA ASN A 332 9.36 -14.27 7.71
C ASN A 332 10.48 -15.10 8.33
N LEU A 333 11.62 -15.24 7.65
CA LEU A 333 12.81 -15.85 8.26
C LEU A 333 13.39 -14.94 9.36
N LEU A 334 13.54 -13.64 9.09
CA LEU A 334 14.05 -12.68 10.08
C LEU A 334 13.14 -12.61 11.32
N ARG A 335 11.82 -12.69 11.13
CA ARG A 335 10.82 -12.82 12.21
C ARG A 335 11.16 -13.97 13.15
N VAL A 336 11.61 -15.12 12.63
CA VAL A 336 11.98 -16.28 13.46
C VAL A 336 13.35 -16.09 14.10
N LEU A 337 14.35 -15.64 13.34
CA LEU A 337 15.72 -15.51 13.82
C LEU A 337 15.89 -14.37 14.84
N GLY A 338 15.09 -13.30 14.70
CA GLY A 338 15.27 -12.05 15.43
C GLY A 338 16.61 -11.38 15.13
N GLY A 339 16.97 -10.38 15.94
CA GLY A 339 18.31 -9.80 15.95
C GLY A 339 19.35 -10.84 16.34
N ASN A 340 20.58 -10.72 15.80
CA ASN A 340 21.70 -11.60 16.07
C ASN A 340 22.11 -11.54 17.55
N SER A 341 21.51 -12.41 18.38
CA SER A 341 21.67 -12.45 19.83
C SER A 341 23.11 -12.76 20.28
N ALA A 342 23.88 -13.47 19.45
CA ALA A 342 25.30 -13.75 19.72
C ALA A 342 26.16 -12.48 19.66
N ALA A 343 25.82 -11.54 18.78
CA ALA A 343 26.44 -10.21 18.74
C ALA A 343 25.99 -9.33 19.92
N MET A 344 24.75 -9.50 20.39
CA MET A 344 24.20 -8.74 21.53
C MET A 344 24.77 -9.17 22.89
N ALA A 345 25.17 -10.44 23.04
CA ALA A 345 25.79 -10.94 24.27
C ALA A 345 27.19 -10.35 24.53
N GLU A 346 27.86 -9.80 23.53
CA GLU A 346 29.15 -9.08 23.69
C GLU A 346 28.95 -7.59 24.10
N ASN A 347 27.72 -7.06 24.05
CA ASN A 347 27.36 -5.75 24.61
C ASN A 347 27.18 -5.85 26.13
N GLU A 348 28.29 -6.08 26.85
CA GLU A 348 28.32 -5.92 28.30
C GLU A 348 27.86 -4.52 28.68
N ASN A 349 27.08 -4.40 29.76
CA ASN A 349 26.71 -3.11 30.30
C ASN A 349 28.00 -2.29 30.57
N PRO A 350 28.20 -1.14 29.92
CA PRO A 350 29.47 -0.40 29.99
C PRO A 350 29.86 -0.02 31.43
N ILE A 351 28.86 0.19 32.29
CA ILE A 351 29.05 0.50 33.71
C ILE A 351 29.51 -0.75 34.49
N LEU A 352 28.92 -1.92 34.23
CA LEU A 352 29.32 -3.17 34.88
C LEU A 352 30.73 -3.61 34.47
N ARG A 353 31.08 -3.40 33.18
CA ARG A 353 32.43 -3.59 32.64
C ARG A 353 33.44 -2.66 33.33
N ALA A 354 33.11 -1.38 33.50
CA ALA A 354 33.97 -0.42 34.20
C ALA A 354 34.18 -0.76 35.68
N LEU A 355 33.21 -1.44 36.31
CA LEU A 355 33.26 -1.93 37.69
C LEU A 355 33.90 -3.32 37.83
N GLY A 356 34.35 -3.95 36.74
CA GLY A 356 35.02 -5.26 36.77
C GLY A 356 34.11 -6.44 37.12
N ARG A 357 32.81 -6.33 36.84
CA ARG A 357 31.85 -7.43 37.02
C ARG A 357 31.57 -8.11 35.67
N ASP A 358 32.22 -9.26 35.45
CA ASP A 358 31.92 -10.15 34.32
C ASP A 358 30.58 -10.84 34.55
N VAL A 359 29.52 -10.39 33.86
CA VAL A 359 28.25 -11.14 33.80
C VAL A 359 28.37 -12.33 32.84
N ALA A 360 29.36 -12.30 31.93
CA ALA A 360 29.60 -13.37 30.96
C ALA A 360 30.26 -14.63 31.57
N ALA A 361 30.83 -14.54 32.78
CA ALA A 361 31.52 -15.66 33.45
C ALA A 361 30.62 -16.47 34.40
N SER A 362 29.39 -16.00 34.70
CA SER A 362 28.44 -16.73 35.55
C SER A 362 27.41 -17.49 34.72
N GLY A 363 27.81 -18.68 34.26
CA GLY A 363 26.88 -19.76 33.89
C GLY A 363 26.70 -19.97 32.38
N GLU A 364 26.87 -21.23 31.98
CA GLU A 364 26.40 -21.85 30.73
C GLU A 364 24.85 -21.84 30.63
N GLY A 365 24.18 -20.77 31.05
CA GLY A 365 22.76 -20.59 30.86
C GLY A 365 22.49 -20.24 29.40
N GLU A 366 21.68 -21.03 28.71
CA GLU A 366 21.09 -20.65 27.42
C GLU A 366 20.46 -19.26 27.56
N VAL A 367 21.02 -18.24 26.90
CA VAL A 367 20.32 -16.96 26.73
C VAL A 367 19.09 -17.28 25.89
N VAL A 368 17.94 -17.40 26.55
CA VAL A 368 16.67 -17.69 25.87
C VAL A 368 16.37 -16.50 24.95
N SER A 369 16.37 -16.74 23.63
CA SER A 369 16.05 -15.70 22.65
C SER A 369 14.65 -15.14 22.94
N PRO A 370 14.45 -13.80 22.99
CA PRO A 370 13.11 -13.21 23.16
C PRO A 370 12.09 -13.72 22.13
N MET A 371 12.55 -14.06 20.92
CA MET A 371 11.70 -14.67 19.89
C MET A 371 11.26 -16.09 20.24
N LYS A 372 12.11 -16.87 20.93
CA LYS A 372 11.74 -18.20 21.42
C LYS A 372 10.57 -18.09 22.40
N MET A 373 10.68 -17.19 23.38
CA MET A 373 9.60 -16.95 24.36
C MET A 373 8.32 -16.46 23.69
N TYR A 374 8.44 -15.60 22.67
CA TYR A 374 7.30 -15.12 21.88
C TYR A 374 6.58 -16.27 21.18
N ILE A 375 7.32 -17.12 20.46
CA ILE A 375 6.76 -18.26 19.72
C ILE A 375 6.15 -19.28 20.69
N GLU A 376 6.81 -19.59 21.81
CA GLU A 376 6.27 -20.48 22.86
C GLU A 376 4.95 -19.95 23.45
N ARG A 377 4.85 -18.65 23.70
CA ARG A 377 3.59 -18.01 24.13
C ARG A 377 2.50 -18.19 23.08
N LEU A 378 2.79 -17.88 21.80
CA LEU A 378 1.82 -18.05 20.71
C LEU A 378 1.38 -19.52 20.55
N THR A 379 2.29 -20.47 20.75
CA THR A 379 1.98 -21.91 20.72
C THR A 379 0.98 -22.26 21.81
N ARG A 380 1.22 -21.83 23.05
CA ARG A 380 0.29 -22.07 24.17
C ARG A 380 -1.09 -21.44 23.91
N GLU A 381 -1.13 -20.18 23.49
CA GLU A 381 -2.38 -19.47 23.15
C GLU A 381 -3.16 -20.20 22.04
N ASN A 382 -2.46 -20.73 21.03
CA ASN A 382 -3.08 -21.49 19.95
C ASN A 382 -3.59 -22.87 20.39
N GLU A 383 -2.85 -23.55 21.27
CA GLU A 383 -3.27 -24.84 21.85
C GLU A 383 -4.51 -24.69 22.73
N GLU A 384 -4.57 -23.63 23.55
CA GLU A 384 -5.76 -23.29 24.34
C GLU A 384 -6.98 -23.04 23.44
N ALA A 385 -6.81 -22.27 22.35
CA ALA A 385 -7.87 -22.02 21.39
C ALA A 385 -8.35 -23.31 20.68
N LEU A 386 -7.42 -24.18 20.26
CA LEU A 386 -7.76 -25.50 19.69
C LEU A 386 -8.48 -26.38 20.71
N GLY A 387 -8.08 -26.35 21.97
CA GLY A 387 -8.75 -27.07 23.06
C GLY A 387 -10.23 -26.69 23.17
N LYS A 388 -10.51 -25.38 23.19
CA LYS A 388 -11.89 -24.84 23.19
C LYS A 388 -12.68 -25.28 21.96
N LEU A 389 -12.09 -25.18 20.76
CA LEU A 389 -12.75 -25.58 19.49
C LEU A 389 -12.99 -27.09 19.40
N ASN A 390 -12.14 -27.92 20.02
CA ASN A 390 -12.34 -29.37 20.10
C ASN A 390 -13.51 -29.74 21.04
N ALA A 391 -13.65 -29.03 22.16
CA ALA A 391 -14.80 -29.18 23.04
C ALA A 391 -16.11 -28.80 22.31
N ILE A 392 -16.09 -27.66 21.60
CA ILE A 392 -17.23 -27.20 20.78
C ILE A 392 -17.57 -28.20 19.67
N ASP A 393 -16.58 -28.82 19.00
CA ASP A 393 -16.82 -29.86 17.97
C ASP A 393 -17.73 -30.97 18.48
N THR A 394 -17.47 -31.40 19.71
CA THR A 394 -18.18 -32.50 20.34
C THR A 394 -19.66 -32.12 20.54
N ALA A 395 -19.93 -30.86 20.88
CA ALA A 395 -21.29 -30.33 20.92
C ALA A 395 -21.92 -30.23 19.51
N LEU A 396 -21.17 -29.73 18.52
CA LEU A 396 -21.64 -29.55 17.13
C LEU A 396 -22.04 -30.86 16.42
N ARG A 397 -21.51 -32.01 16.87
CA ARG A 397 -21.85 -33.35 16.35
C ARG A 397 -23.22 -33.85 16.79
N ARG A 398 -23.87 -33.22 17.77
CA ARG A 398 -25.26 -33.55 18.13
C ARG A 398 -26.17 -33.10 16.99
N GLU A 399 -26.87 -34.03 16.35
CA GLU A 399 -27.73 -33.73 15.20
C GLU A 399 -28.80 -32.67 15.53
N GLU A 400 -29.33 -32.71 16.75
CA GLU A 400 -30.42 -31.86 17.21
C GLU A 400 -29.99 -30.51 17.82
N LEU A 401 -28.69 -30.19 17.82
CA LEU A 401 -28.17 -28.97 18.46
C LEU A 401 -28.85 -27.69 17.96
N PHE A 402 -29.17 -27.63 16.66
CA PHE A 402 -29.77 -26.45 16.03
C PHE A 402 -31.26 -26.62 15.70
N SER A 403 -31.88 -27.73 16.11
CA SER A 403 -33.30 -28.03 15.86
C SER A 403 -34.13 -28.20 17.14
N SER A 404 -33.51 -28.48 18.29
CA SER A 404 -34.19 -28.62 19.58
C SER A 404 -33.63 -27.66 20.62
N ALA A 405 -34.48 -26.80 21.19
CA ALA A 405 -34.06 -25.79 22.17
C ALA A 405 -33.57 -26.41 23.49
N GLU A 406 -34.10 -27.56 23.87
CA GLU A 406 -33.65 -28.33 25.04
C GLU A 406 -32.25 -28.91 24.80
N GLN A 407 -32.05 -29.58 23.67
CA GLN A 407 -30.74 -30.14 23.29
C GLN A 407 -29.68 -29.04 23.11
N ALA A 408 -30.08 -27.88 22.57
CA ALA A 408 -29.21 -26.71 22.45
C ALA A 408 -28.72 -26.25 23.84
N ARG A 409 -29.65 -26.12 24.79
CA ARG A 409 -29.31 -25.73 26.16
C ARG A 409 -28.38 -26.73 26.81
N ASP A 410 -28.72 -28.02 26.77
CA ASP A 410 -27.91 -29.08 27.38
C ASP A 410 -26.51 -29.19 26.78
N ALA A 411 -26.38 -28.95 25.47
CA ALA A 411 -25.08 -28.97 24.80
C ALA A 411 -24.21 -27.78 25.17
N VAL A 412 -24.78 -26.58 25.26
CA VAL A 412 -24.07 -25.35 25.63
C VAL A 412 -23.71 -25.35 27.12
N ASP A 413 -24.63 -25.83 27.97
CA ASP A 413 -24.42 -25.95 29.42
C ASP A 413 -23.34 -26.97 29.79
N ALA A 414 -23.07 -27.95 28.91
CA ALA A 414 -21.99 -28.91 29.07
C ALA A 414 -20.60 -28.36 28.69
N LEU A 415 -20.51 -27.21 28.00
CA LEU A 415 -19.23 -26.58 27.67
C LEU A 415 -18.64 -25.87 28.89
N GLU A 416 -17.32 -25.93 29.03
CA GLU A 416 -16.57 -25.09 29.96
C GLU A 416 -16.74 -23.59 29.63
N GLU A 417 -16.61 -22.73 30.64
CA GLU A 417 -16.89 -21.28 30.53
C GLU A 417 -16.23 -20.63 29.31
N GLY A 418 -14.92 -20.79 29.13
CA GLY A 418 -14.21 -20.19 28.00
C GLY A 418 -14.55 -20.78 26.62
N ALA A 419 -15.05 -22.03 26.56
CA ALA A 419 -15.54 -22.62 25.32
C ALA A 419 -16.98 -22.17 25.03
N ARG A 420 -17.79 -21.96 26.07
CA ARG A 420 -19.14 -21.40 25.96
C ARG A 420 -19.12 -19.95 25.48
N GLU A 421 -18.24 -19.11 26.05
CA GLU A 421 -18.06 -17.73 25.61
C GLU A 421 -17.67 -17.64 24.13
N LEU A 422 -16.69 -18.45 23.70
CA LEU A 422 -16.30 -18.54 22.30
C LEU A 422 -17.47 -19.03 21.44
N PHE A 423 -18.22 -20.03 21.89
CA PHE A 423 -19.38 -20.53 21.15
C PHE A 423 -20.42 -19.42 20.93
N ASP A 424 -20.84 -18.73 21.99
CA ASP A 424 -21.83 -17.65 21.92
C ASP A 424 -21.35 -16.48 21.06
N GLU A 425 -20.07 -16.08 21.18
CA GLU A 425 -19.47 -15.03 20.36
C GLU A 425 -19.55 -15.39 18.86
N GLN A 426 -19.22 -16.64 18.50
CA GLN A 426 -19.22 -17.06 17.10
C GLN A 426 -20.63 -17.35 16.55
N ILE A 427 -21.59 -17.72 17.40
CA ILE A 427 -23.01 -17.76 17.02
C ILE A 427 -23.48 -16.35 16.64
N LEU A 428 -23.19 -15.36 17.48
CA LEU A 428 -23.53 -13.96 17.22
C LEU A 428 -22.78 -13.40 16.01
N TYR A 429 -21.52 -13.78 15.82
CA TYR A 429 -20.73 -13.40 14.64
C TYR A 429 -21.46 -13.74 13.33
N VAL A 430 -21.93 -14.97 13.18
CA VAL A 430 -22.64 -15.40 11.96
C VAL A 430 -23.95 -14.62 11.76
N LEU A 431 -24.67 -14.30 12.84
CA LEU A 431 -25.89 -13.50 12.75
C LEU A 431 -25.58 -12.04 12.36
N ASN A 432 -24.51 -11.46 12.90
CA ASN A 432 -24.04 -10.13 12.52
C ASN A 432 -23.50 -10.08 11.08
N ALA A 433 -22.87 -11.16 10.60
CA ALA A 433 -22.48 -11.28 9.20
C ALA A 433 -23.71 -11.27 8.27
N LEU A 434 -24.80 -11.96 8.66
CA LEU A 434 -26.08 -11.88 7.93
C LEU A 434 -26.69 -10.48 7.94
N ILE A 435 -26.60 -9.75 9.07
CA ILE A 435 -27.03 -8.35 9.14
C ILE A 435 -26.23 -7.50 8.13
N LEU A 436 -24.92 -7.71 8.05
CA LEU A 436 -24.05 -7.02 7.08
C LEU A 436 -24.45 -7.36 5.64
N GLU A 437 -24.65 -8.64 5.32
CA GLU A 437 -25.13 -9.10 4.00
C GLU A 437 -26.48 -8.44 3.62
N MET A 438 -27.41 -8.33 4.58
CA MET A 438 -28.73 -7.73 4.35
C MET A 438 -28.71 -6.20 4.31
N SER A 439 -27.67 -5.57 4.86
CA SER A 439 -27.53 -4.11 4.82
C SER A 439 -27.27 -3.59 3.41
N GLU A 440 -26.62 -4.36 2.54
CA GLU A 440 -26.31 -3.97 1.16
C GLU A 440 -27.57 -3.81 0.28
N PRO A 441 -28.49 -4.80 0.19
CA PRO A 441 -29.76 -4.60 -0.51
C PRO A 441 -30.58 -3.45 0.07
N ALA A 442 -30.63 -3.30 1.39
CA ALA A 442 -31.37 -2.21 2.04
C ALA A 442 -30.78 -0.83 1.66
N LEU A 443 -29.45 -0.71 1.63
CA LEU A 443 -28.76 0.51 1.21
C LEU A 443 -29.02 0.83 -0.27
N HIS A 444 -28.83 -0.15 -1.17
CA HIS A 444 -28.99 0.08 -2.60
C HIS A 444 -30.42 0.43 -2.99
N THR A 445 -31.40 -0.27 -2.42
CA THR A 445 -32.83 0.03 -2.68
C THR A 445 -33.24 1.39 -2.12
N ARG A 446 -32.69 1.81 -0.97
CA ARG A 446 -32.86 3.17 -0.45
C ARG A 446 -32.30 4.21 -1.42
N ILE A 447 -31.07 4.03 -1.88
CA ILE A 447 -30.41 4.94 -2.84
C ILE A 447 -31.24 5.02 -4.14
N THR A 448 -31.73 3.89 -4.65
CA THR A 448 -32.61 3.88 -5.84
C THR A 448 -33.90 4.67 -5.62
N PHE A 449 -34.52 4.56 -4.44
CA PHE A 449 -35.70 5.34 -4.10
C PHE A 449 -35.39 6.84 -3.96
N GLU A 450 -34.31 7.21 -3.26
CA GLU A 450 -33.91 8.61 -3.01
C GLU A 450 -33.51 9.36 -4.29
N LYS A 451 -33.10 8.65 -5.35
CA LYS A 451 -32.85 9.24 -6.67
C LYS A 451 -34.12 9.76 -7.36
N ARG A 452 -35.31 9.34 -6.94
CA ARG A 452 -36.56 9.78 -7.57
C ARG A 452 -36.88 11.23 -7.19
N LYS A 453 -37.06 12.09 -8.20
CA LYS A 453 -37.45 13.50 -8.01
C LYS A 453 -38.83 13.65 -7.33
N ASP A 454 -39.75 12.70 -7.50
CA ASP A 454 -41.12 12.77 -6.98
C ASP A 454 -41.29 12.22 -5.55
N GLY A 455 -40.30 11.48 -5.04
CA GLY A 455 -40.31 10.92 -3.68
C GLY A 455 -41.54 10.08 -3.32
N SER A 456 -42.25 9.53 -4.32
CA SER A 456 -43.58 8.95 -4.09
C SER A 456 -43.51 7.67 -3.26
N VAL A 457 -44.17 7.68 -2.11
CA VAL A 457 -44.30 6.51 -1.20
C VAL A 457 -45.22 5.42 -1.74
N GLU A 458 -45.89 5.63 -2.88
CA GLU A 458 -46.68 4.59 -3.56
C GLU A 458 -45.91 3.89 -4.68
N SER A 459 -44.69 4.36 -4.96
CA SER A 459 -43.81 3.82 -6.00
C SER A 459 -43.39 2.38 -5.73
N ASP A 460 -43.09 1.64 -6.80
CA ASP A 460 -42.62 0.26 -6.69
C ASP A 460 -41.22 0.21 -6.06
N GLU A 461 -40.36 1.20 -6.32
CA GLU A 461 -39.04 1.33 -5.71
C GLU A 461 -39.13 1.50 -4.18
N PHE A 462 -40.10 2.28 -3.69
CA PHE A 462 -40.31 2.42 -2.25
C PHE A 462 -40.80 1.12 -1.61
N LYS A 463 -41.68 0.36 -2.28
CA LYS A 463 -42.13 -0.96 -1.79
C LYS A 463 -40.96 -1.95 -1.71
N VAL A 464 -40.08 -1.95 -2.71
CA VAL A 464 -38.86 -2.78 -2.73
C VAL A 464 -37.92 -2.37 -1.58
N TYR A 465 -37.72 -1.07 -1.36
CA TYR A 465 -36.95 -0.58 -0.21
C TYR A 465 -37.57 -0.98 1.14
N GLN A 466 -38.88 -0.83 1.32
CA GLN A 466 -39.55 -1.25 2.55
C GLN A 466 -39.38 -2.74 2.82
N GLU A 467 -39.47 -3.59 1.80
CA GLU A 467 -39.28 -5.02 1.95
C GLU A 467 -37.83 -5.36 2.32
N ALA A 468 -36.84 -4.74 1.66
CA ALA A 468 -35.43 -4.91 2.00
C ALA A 468 -35.12 -4.44 3.43
N LYS A 469 -35.69 -3.30 3.84
CA LYS A 469 -35.59 -2.77 5.20
C LYS A 469 -36.22 -3.72 6.23
N ARG A 470 -37.39 -4.30 5.93
CA ARG A 470 -38.07 -5.28 6.80
C ARG A 470 -37.22 -6.53 7.00
N ILE A 471 -36.57 -7.03 5.95
CA ILE A 471 -35.65 -8.17 6.00
C ILE A 471 -34.45 -7.82 6.90
N TYR A 472 -33.85 -6.65 6.71
CA TYR A 472 -32.74 -6.16 7.54
C TYR A 472 -33.12 -6.03 9.03
N GLU A 473 -34.27 -5.42 9.34
CA GLU A 473 -34.79 -5.30 10.72
C GLU A 473 -35.12 -6.67 11.34
N GLN A 474 -35.59 -7.63 10.54
CA GLN A 474 -35.81 -9.01 10.98
C GLN A 474 -34.50 -9.67 11.42
N ALA A 475 -33.41 -9.51 10.66
CA ALA A 475 -32.09 -10.04 11.06
C ALA A 475 -31.56 -9.40 12.33
N MET A 476 -31.70 -8.08 12.48
CA MET A 476 -31.37 -7.35 13.71
C MET A 476 -32.14 -7.89 14.93
N THR A 477 -33.41 -8.23 14.74
CA THR A 477 -34.25 -8.82 15.79
C THR A 477 -33.77 -10.22 16.17
N VAL A 478 -33.40 -11.05 15.19
CA VAL A 478 -32.91 -12.42 15.44
C VAL A 478 -31.56 -12.40 16.17
N ALA A 479 -30.65 -11.49 15.82
CA ALA A 479 -29.33 -11.37 16.47
C ALA A 479 -29.41 -10.94 17.94
N GLY A 480 -30.52 -10.34 18.37
CA GLY A 480 -30.76 -9.97 19.77
C GLY A 480 -31.27 -11.12 20.66
N LEU A 481 -31.52 -12.30 20.10
CA LEU A 481 -32.02 -13.47 20.83
C LEU A 481 -30.87 -14.44 21.17
N ASN A 482 -31.02 -15.20 22.26
CA ASN A 482 -30.09 -16.30 22.55
C ASN A 482 -30.40 -17.56 21.72
N LEU A 483 -29.43 -18.48 21.60
CA LEU A 483 -29.56 -19.65 20.73
C LEU A 483 -30.83 -20.49 21.00
N PRO A 484 -31.19 -20.86 22.25
CA PRO A 484 -32.45 -21.57 22.51
C PRO A 484 -33.70 -20.80 22.07
N GLN A 485 -33.74 -19.47 22.24
CA GLN A 485 -34.84 -18.64 21.78
C GLN A 485 -34.93 -18.60 20.25
N ILE A 486 -33.80 -18.49 19.56
CA ILE A 486 -33.75 -18.52 18.09
C ILE A 486 -34.30 -19.84 17.58
N ILE A 487 -33.87 -20.96 18.15
CA ILE A 487 -34.32 -22.30 17.78
C ILE A 487 -35.82 -22.49 18.07
N ALA A 488 -36.35 -21.93 19.16
CA ALA A 488 -37.76 -22.06 19.50
C ALA A 488 -38.68 -21.15 18.67
N LEU A 489 -38.23 -19.94 18.32
CA LEU A 489 -39.10 -18.88 17.77
C LEU A 489 -38.86 -18.60 16.27
N LYS A 490 -37.73 -19.02 15.70
CA LYS A 490 -37.23 -18.57 14.39
C LYS A 490 -36.71 -19.70 13.49
N GLN A 491 -37.25 -20.91 13.60
CA GLN A 491 -36.87 -22.06 12.74
C GLN A 491 -36.95 -21.74 11.23
N ASP A 492 -38.02 -21.10 10.79
CA ASP A 492 -38.19 -20.75 9.36
C ASP A 492 -37.06 -19.85 8.85
N TYR A 493 -36.61 -18.90 9.69
CA TYR A 493 -35.48 -18.01 9.36
C TYR A 493 -34.16 -18.79 9.29
N LEU A 494 -33.93 -19.72 10.23
CA LEU A 494 -32.74 -20.57 10.21
C LEU A 494 -32.67 -21.42 8.92
N ALA A 495 -33.80 -21.97 8.49
CA ALA A 495 -33.93 -22.74 7.27
C ALA A 495 -33.73 -21.87 6.02
N GLN A 496 -34.38 -20.70 5.96
CA GLN A 496 -34.31 -19.77 4.83
C GLN A 496 -32.89 -19.33 4.50
N TYR A 497 -32.08 -19.00 5.53
CA TYR A 497 -30.72 -18.46 5.34
C TYR A 497 -29.61 -19.48 5.62
N GLY A 498 -29.96 -20.75 5.84
CA GLY A 498 -28.99 -21.83 6.08
C GLY A 498 -28.10 -21.60 7.31
N VAL A 499 -28.62 -20.95 8.34
CA VAL A 499 -27.83 -20.40 9.47
C VAL A 499 -27.07 -21.51 10.21
N ALA A 500 -27.69 -22.67 10.41
CA ALA A 500 -27.03 -23.82 11.05
C ALA A 500 -25.81 -24.33 10.27
N ALA A 501 -25.86 -24.30 8.94
CA ALA A 501 -24.71 -24.66 8.10
C ALA A 501 -23.61 -23.61 8.21
N ARG A 502 -23.97 -22.33 8.24
CA ARG A 502 -23.03 -21.21 8.43
C ARG A 502 -22.32 -21.26 9.78
N TRP A 503 -23.02 -21.58 10.88
CA TRP A 503 -22.39 -21.79 12.19
C TRP A 503 -21.38 -22.93 12.16
N ARG A 504 -21.72 -24.08 11.58
CA ARG A 504 -20.77 -25.20 11.43
C ARG A 504 -19.56 -24.82 10.57
N ALA A 505 -19.79 -24.14 9.45
CA ALA A 505 -18.73 -23.65 8.58
C ALA A 505 -17.79 -22.69 9.32
N ARG A 506 -18.33 -21.78 10.14
CA ARG A 506 -17.55 -20.85 10.96
C ARG A 506 -16.62 -21.58 11.93
N PHE A 507 -17.10 -22.55 12.70
CA PHE A 507 -16.21 -23.29 13.61
C PHE A 507 -15.16 -24.12 12.86
N ASN A 508 -15.49 -24.64 11.68
CA ASN A 508 -14.52 -25.32 10.81
C ASN A 508 -13.43 -24.37 10.29
N GLU A 509 -13.79 -23.15 9.89
CA GLU A 509 -12.86 -22.09 9.49
C GLU A 509 -11.88 -21.76 10.62
N LEU A 510 -12.40 -21.52 11.85
CA LEU A 510 -11.56 -21.23 13.02
C LEU A 510 -10.60 -22.36 13.35
N ARG A 511 -11.09 -23.62 13.32
CA ARG A 511 -10.25 -24.80 13.52
C ARG A 511 -9.14 -24.88 12.46
N ALA A 512 -9.49 -24.71 11.18
CA ALA A 512 -8.53 -24.75 10.08
C ALA A 512 -7.44 -23.66 10.23
N HIS A 513 -7.82 -22.46 10.66
CA HIS A 513 -6.87 -21.38 10.98
C HIS A 513 -5.89 -21.80 12.08
N HIS A 514 -6.39 -22.32 13.20
CA HIS A 514 -5.54 -22.68 14.33
C HIS A 514 -4.67 -23.93 14.06
N GLU A 515 -5.12 -24.89 13.26
CA GLU A 515 -4.31 -26.03 12.82
C GLU A 515 -3.17 -25.57 11.88
N LEU A 516 -3.45 -24.65 10.96
CA LEU A 516 -2.42 -24.05 10.12
C LEU A 516 -1.42 -23.26 10.96
N LYS A 517 -1.90 -22.46 11.93
CA LYS A 517 -1.06 -21.70 12.85
C LYS A 517 -0.18 -22.63 13.71
N LYS A 518 -0.73 -23.74 14.21
CA LYS A 518 0.03 -24.78 14.93
C LYS A 518 1.18 -25.33 14.09
N LYS A 519 0.90 -25.69 12.83
CA LYS A 519 1.92 -26.19 11.89
C LYS A 519 3.03 -25.15 11.68
N ARG A 520 2.68 -23.90 11.43
CA ARG A 520 3.63 -22.79 11.23
C ARG A 520 4.50 -22.54 12.46
N LEU A 521 3.90 -22.50 13.64
CA LEU A 521 4.65 -22.31 14.89
C LEU A 521 5.62 -23.47 15.14
N ALA A 522 5.24 -24.71 14.85
CA ALA A 522 6.14 -25.85 14.95
C ALA A 522 7.33 -25.75 13.96
N GLN A 523 7.08 -25.29 12.73
CA GLN A 523 8.14 -25.01 11.75
C GLN A 523 9.07 -23.89 12.22
N ASP A 524 8.52 -22.81 12.77
CA ASP A 524 9.29 -21.69 13.32
C ASP A 524 10.20 -22.13 14.47
N VAL A 525 9.69 -22.94 15.40
CA VAL A 525 10.50 -23.53 16.49
C VAL A 525 11.63 -24.39 15.92
N ALA A 526 11.32 -25.28 14.96
CA ALA A 526 12.31 -26.14 14.35
C ALA A 526 13.43 -25.33 13.67
N LEU A 527 13.09 -24.27 12.93
CA LEU A 527 14.07 -23.39 12.30
C LEU A 527 14.90 -22.63 13.35
N LEU A 528 14.28 -22.11 14.39
CA LEU A 528 14.97 -21.40 15.47
C LEU A 528 16.00 -22.30 16.17
N GLU A 529 15.67 -23.55 16.48
CA GLU A 529 16.61 -24.51 17.08
C GLU A 529 17.78 -24.86 16.16
N ARG A 530 17.55 -24.86 14.84
CA ARG A 530 18.54 -25.28 13.84
C ARG A 530 19.46 -24.13 13.44
N LEU A 531 18.92 -22.93 13.26
CA LEU A 531 19.63 -21.74 12.80
C LEU A 531 20.12 -20.86 13.95
N GLY A 532 19.36 -20.74 15.03
CA GLY A 532 19.72 -19.93 16.21
C GLY A 532 20.94 -20.44 16.99
N ARG A 533 21.40 -21.67 16.71
CA ARG A 533 22.63 -22.23 17.32
C ARG A 533 23.91 -21.59 16.78
N TYR A 534 23.86 -20.98 15.60
CA TYR A 534 25.04 -20.40 14.95
C TYR A 534 25.26 -18.97 15.44
N ARG A 535 26.44 -18.72 15.99
CA ARG A 535 26.90 -17.40 16.47
C ARG A 535 27.55 -16.57 15.37
N GLU A 536 27.97 -17.21 14.29
CA GLU A 536 28.60 -16.56 13.13
C GLU A 536 27.85 -17.02 11.88
N ASN A 537 27.08 -16.13 11.27
CA ASN A 537 26.30 -16.43 10.06
C ASN A 537 26.74 -15.48 8.94
N VAL A 538 27.38 -16.02 7.91
CA VAL A 538 27.82 -15.26 6.73
C VAL A 538 26.82 -15.46 5.61
N PHE A 539 25.97 -14.47 5.36
CA PHE A 539 25.00 -14.51 4.28
C PHE A 539 25.63 -14.04 2.97
N VAL A 540 25.49 -14.84 1.92
CA VAL A 540 25.87 -14.48 0.54
C VAL A 540 24.63 -14.62 -0.36
N HIS A 541 24.21 -13.51 -0.96
CA HIS A 541 23.04 -13.44 -1.85
C HIS A 541 23.40 -12.71 -3.15
N PRO A 542 23.85 -13.41 -4.20
CA PRO A 542 24.32 -12.78 -5.44
C PRO A 542 23.20 -12.10 -6.26
N TYR A 543 23.50 -10.90 -6.79
CA TYR A 543 22.67 -10.13 -7.72
C TYR A 543 23.46 -9.79 -8.99
N LEU A 544 24.15 -10.76 -9.58
CA LEU A 544 24.89 -10.55 -10.83
C LEU A 544 23.93 -10.28 -12.00
N ALA A 545 24.38 -9.54 -13.02
CA ALA A 545 23.56 -9.24 -14.19
C ALA A 545 24.40 -9.25 -15.49
N PRO A 546 24.00 -10.01 -16.52
CA PRO A 546 24.64 -9.97 -17.84
C PRO A 546 24.67 -8.57 -18.44
N THR A 547 25.63 -8.29 -19.32
CA THR A 547 25.64 -7.01 -20.05
C THR A 547 24.51 -6.93 -21.06
N SER A 548 23.77 -5.82 -21.08
CA SER A 548 22.81 -5.51 -22.14
C SER A 548 23.44 -4.81 -23.35
N GLN A 549 24.71 -4.42 -23.25
CA GLN A 549 25.48 -3.77 -24.29
C GLN A 549 26.43 -4.78 -24.92
N ASP A 550 26.77 -4.60 -26.20
CA ASP A 550 27.68 -5.52 -26.88
C ASP A 550 29.14 -5.14 -26.57
N ASP A 551 29.55 -5.44 -25.35
CA ASP A 551 30.87 -5.11 -24.80
C ASP A 551 31.85 -6.28 -24.98
N ALA A 552 31.85 -6.91 -26.16
CA ALA A 552 32.70 -8.08 -26.42
C ALA A 552 34.18 -7.74 -26.15
N GLY A 553 34.74 -8.30 -25.07
CA GLY A 553 36.13 -8.09 -24.66
C GLY A 553 36.37 -7.00 -23.60
N ALA A 554 35.33 -6.33 -23.11
CA ALA A 554 35.46 -5.47 -21.92
C ALA A 554 35.64 -6.32 -20.65
N ALA A 555 36.44 -5.83 -19.70
CA ALA A 555 36.58 -6.47 -18.40
C ALA A 555 35.26 -6.44 -17.63
N GLU A 556 34.93 -7.52 -16.92
CA GLU A 556 33.82 -7.56 -15.98
C GLU A 556 34.11 -6.65 -14.78
N ASP A 557 33.13 -5.86 -14.33
CA ASP A 557 33.28 -5.04 -13.12
C ASP A 557 32.50 -5.67 -11.97
N LEU A 558 33.22 -6.16 -10.96
CA LEU A 558 32.65 -6.86 -9.81
C LEU A 558 32.85 -6.10 -8.50
N THR A 559 31.79 -6.02 -7.71
CA THR A 559 31.79 -5.49 -6.34
C THR A 559 30.71 -6.22 -5.52
N PHE A 560 30.42 -5.76 -4.30
CA PHE A 560 29.37 -6.32 -3.46
C PHE A 560 28.66 -5.24 -2.63
N LEU A 561 27.41 -5.51 -2.28
CA LEU A 561 26.66 -4.74 -1.29
C LEU A 561 26.87 -5.35 0.10
N ALA A 562 26.96 -4.52 1.13
CA ALA A 562 27.05 -4.94 2.52
C ALA A 562 26.08 -4.12 3.39
N GLY A 563 25.46 -4.77 4.36
CA GLY A 563 24.49 -4.09 5.24
C GLY A 563 25.15 -3.16 6.26
N ALA A 564 26.12 -3.62 7.04
CA ALA A 564 26.76 -2.81 8.08
C ALA A 564 28.00 -2.05 7.57
N GLU A 565 27.95 -0.71 7.61
CA GLU A 565 29.00 0.17 7.05
C GLU A 565 30.10 0.58 8.05
N SER A 566 29.91 0.32 9.34
CA SER A 566 30.78 0.83 10.42
C SER A 566 31.80 -0.17 10.96
N ASP A 567 31.81 -1.42 10.49
CA ASP A 567 32.68 -2.50 10.99
C ASP A 567 33.81 -2.85 9.97
N ASN A 568 34.84 -3.59 10.37
CA ASN A 568 35.88 -4.11 9.49
C ASN A 568 35.42 -5.31 8.64
N GLN A 569 34.26 -5.90 8.91
CA GLN A 569 33.78 -7.11 8.22
C GLN A 569 33.62 -6.95 6.69
N PRO A 570 33.10 -5.83 6.14
CA PRO A 570 33.11 -5.61 4.69
C PRO A 570 34.52 -5.60 4.10
N LYS A 571 35.52 -5.08 4.83
CA LYS A 571 36.92 -5.13 4.37
C LYS A 571 37.43 -6.56 4.34
N THR A 572 37.11 -7.34 5.38
CA THR A 572 37.42 -8.76 5.44
C THR A 572 36.82 -9.54 4.26
N PHE A 573 35.55 -9.28 3.93
CA PHE A 573 34.90 -9.88 2.76
C PHE A 573 35.50 -9.40 1.43
N ASN A 574 35.93 -8.13 1.34
CA ASN A 574 36.64 -7.61 0.18
C ASN A 574 38.00 -8.30 -0.04
N GLU A 575 38.75 -8.59 1.03
CA GLU A 575 40.02 -9.32 0.92
C GLU A 575 39.83 -10.76 0.42
N LEU A 576 38.68 -11.40 0.67
CA LEU A 576 38.36 -12.71 0.08
C LEU A 576 38.33 -12.65 -1.45
N TYR A 577 37.69 -11.63 -2.01
CA TYR A 577 37.66 -11.44 -3.46
C TYR A 577 39.05 -11.13 -4.02
N ILE A 578 39.82 -10.26 -3.35
CA ILE A 578 41.19 -9.94 -3.76
C ILE A 578 42.05 -11.20 -3.79
N TRP A 579 41.96 -12.02 -2.74
CA TRP A 579 42.67 -13.29 -2.63
C TRP A 579 42.24 -14.27 -3.73
N ALA A 580 40.93 -14.44 -3.96
CA ALA A 580 40.41 -15.32 -5.01
C ALA A 580 40.91 -14.89 -6.39
N PHE A 581 40.94 -13.59 -6.65
CA PHE A 581 41.50 -13.04 -7.89
C PHE A 581 43.00 -13.34 -8.03
N GLN A 582 43.80 -13.13 -6.97
CA GLN A 582 45.24 -13.41 -6.99
C GLN A 582 45.56 -14.89 -7.26
N ASN A 583 44.73 -15.82 -6.77
CA ASN A 583 44.94 -17.26 -6.96
C ASN A 583 44.27 -17.85 -8.21
N SER A 584 43.35 -17.12 -8.83
CA SER A 584 42.63 -17.58 -10.03
C SER A 584 43.44 -17.54 -11.33
N GLY A 585 44.58 -16.83 -11.34
CA GLY A 585 45.35 -16.54 -12.57
C GLY A 585 44.68 -15.53 -13.51
N LEU A 586 43.60 -14.87 -13.08
CA LEU A 586 42.88 -13.87 -13.87
C LEU A 586 43.64 -12.53 -13.92
N SER A 587 43.46 -11.80 -15.03
CA SER A 587 44.04 -10.47 -15.22
C SER A 587 43.01 -9.36 -15.04
N LYS A 588 43.47 -8.13 -14.81
CA LYS A 588 42.60 -6.93 -14.73
C LYS A 588 41.88 -6.60 -16.05
N SER A 589 42.32 -7.17 -17.17
CA SER A 589 41.61 -7.04 -18.46
C SER A 589 40.44 -8.02 -18.58
N GLN A 590 40.36 -9.03 -17.71
CA GLN A 590 39.24 -9.98 -17.65
C GLN A 590 38.21 -9.56 -16.61
N VAL A 591 38.65 -9.22 -15.40
CA VAL A 591 37.77 -8.77 -14.31
C VAL A 591 38.47 -7.71 -13.47
N LYS A 592 37.74 -6.64 -13.18
CA LYS A 592 38.15 -5.58 -12.27
C LYS A 592 37.38 -5.73 -10.96
N LEU A 593 38.13 -6.07 -9.92
CA LEU A 593 37.65 -5.95 -8.56
C LEU A 593 37.73 -4.49 -8.13
N LEU A 594 36.58 -3.93 -7.78
CA LEU A 594 36.50 -2.57 -7.29
C LEU A 594 36.40 -2.64 -5.79
N SER A 595 37.41 -2.08 -5.11
CA SER A 595 37.47 -1.99 -3.66
C SER A 595 36.16 -1.41 -3.13
N TYR A 596 35.69 -1.98 -2.02
CA TYR A 596 34.61 -1.39 -1.25
C TYR A 596 35.01 0.03 -0.81
N GLU A 597 34.60 1.04 -1.58
CA GLU A 597 34.67 2.45 -1.20
C GLU A 597 33.24 2.94 -0.95
N LYS A 598 33.10 3.71 0.12
CA LYS A 598 31.83 4.27 0.59
C LYS A 598 31.09 4.96 -0.57
N ASN A 599 29.85 4.53 -0.86
CA ASN A 599 28.96 5.08 -1.88
C ASN A 599 29.18 4.63 -3.34
N HIS A 600 30.08 3.67 -3.62
CA HIS A 600 30.27 3.17 -4.99
C HIS A 600 29.09 2.37 -5.55
N GLU A 601 28.27 1.78 -4.69
CA GLU A 601 27.03 1.08 -5.03
C GLU A 601 25.92 2.02 -5.56
N ARG A 602 26.03 3.33 -5.29
CA ARG A 602 25.02 4.31 -5.70
C ARG A 602 24.86 4.45 -7.22
N SER A 603 25.84 4.01 -8.01
CA SER A 603 25.78 4.09 -9.48
C SER A 603 24.78 3.12 -10.12
N ASN A 604 24.47 2.01 -9.45
CA ASN A 604 23.44 1.05 -9.90
C ASN A 604 22.08 1.29 -9.21
N TRP A 605 22.04 2.16 -8.20
CA TRP A 605 20.94 2.38 -7.28
C TRP A 605 19.57 2.69 -7.91
N PRO A 606 19.47 3.50 -8.99
CA PRO A 606 18.18 3.76 -9.62
C PRO A 606 17.61 2.53 -10.35
N HIS A 607 18.41 1.47 -10.51
CA HIS A 607 18.16 0.39 -11.46
C HIS A 607 18.03 -0.99 -10.82
N VAL A 608 18.56 -1.22 -9.61
CA VAL A 608 18.33 -2.48 -8.87
C VAL A 608 16.88 -2.49 -8.34
N THR A 609 15.95 -2.82 -9.24
CA THR A 609 14.52 -2.92 -8.97
C THR A 609 14.25 -3.93 -7.84
N GLY A 610 13.37 -3.58 -6.90
CA GLY A 610 13.01 -4.40 -5.74
C GLY A 610 13.84 -4.19 -4.47
N SER A 611 14.75 -3.22 -4.42
CA SER A 611 15.60 -2.89 -3.25
C SER A 611 16.04 -4.10 -2.40
N PRO A 612 16.91 -4.97 -2.94
CA PRO A 612 17.76 -5.82 -2.12
C PRO A 612 18.39 -5.05 -0.97
N TRP A 613 18.70 -3.77 -1.19
CA TRP A 613 19.19 -2.86 -0.17
C TRP A 613 18.28 -2.77 1.06
N LYS A 614 16.96 -2.64 0.94
CA LYS A 614 16.07 -2.62 2.13
C LYS A 614 16.30 -3.86 2.98
N PHE A 615 16.35 -5.03 2.35
CA PHE A 615 16.59 -6.28 3.07
C PHE A 615 18.02 -6.38 3.62
N ILE A 616 19.04 -6.11 2.79
CA ILE A 616 20.47 -6.10 3.17
C ILE A 616 20.72 -5.16 4.35
N ASN A 617 20.12 -3.96 4.32
CA ASN A 617 20.17 -2.98 5.39
C ASN A 617 19.45 -3.49 6.64
N THR A 618 18.27 -4.09 6.49
CA THR A 618 17.56 -4.70 7.63
C THR A 618 18.39 -5.80 8.27
N MET A 619 18.90 -6.77 7.50
CA MET A 619 19.70 -7.88 8.01
C MET A 619 21.01 -7.41 8.62
N GLY A 620 21.72 -6.50 7.94
CA GLY A 620 23.04 -6.05 8.38
C GLY A 620 23.02 -4.95 9.43
N GLN A 621 22.41 -3.80 9.14
CA GLN A 621 22.44 -2.64 10.06
C GLN A 621 21.54 -2.84 11.27
N LYS A 622 20.34 -3.40 11.07
CA LYS A 622 19.31 -3.48 12.11
C LYS A 622 19.36 -4.79 12.89
N ALA A 623 19.41 -5.93 12.19
CA ALA A 623 19.44 -7.24 12.82
C ALA A 623 20.85 -7.73 13.16
N GLY A 624 21.91 -7.10 12.63
CA GLY A 624 23.30 -7.40 13.00
C GLY A 624 23.88 -8.69 12.41
N TYR A 625 23.36 -9.18 11.28
CA TYR A 625 23.92 -10.32 10.53
C TYR A 625 24.95 -9.87 9.48
N SER A 626 26.00 -10.65 9.26
CA SER A 626 26.98 -10.39 8.19
C SER A 626 26.37 -10.75 6.84
N PHE A 627 25.77 -9.76 6.16
CA PHE A 627 25.07 -9.95 4.89
C PHE A 627 25.79 -9.28 3.72
N TYR A 628 26.15 -10.09 2.72
CA TYR A 628 26.88 -9.68 1.53
C TYR A 628 26.15 -10.08 0.25
N ALA A 629 26.13 -9.18 -0.73
CA ALA A 629 25.45 -9.38 -2.00
C ALA A 629 26.37 -9.00 -3.17
N PRO A 630 27.12 -9.97 -3.74
CA PRO A 630 27.92 -9.75 -4.94
C PRO A 630 27.08 -9.18 -6.08
N ILE A 631 27.56 -8.14 -6.76
CA ILE A 631 26.81 -7.39 -7.75
C ILE A 631 27.71 -6.92 -8.90
N SER A 632 27.20 -6.98 -10.13
CA SER A 632 27.89 -6.45 -11.31
C SER A 632 27.78 -4.91 -11.34
N ARG A 633 28.90 -4.18 -11.36
CA ARG A 633 28.92 -2.71 -11.49
C ARG A 633 28.76 -2.29 -12.96
N ASN A 634 28.33 -1.06 -13.22
CA ASN A 634 28.15 -0.51 -14.57
C ASN A 634 27.14 -1.30 -15.42
N ARG A 635 26.16 -1.94 -14.76
CA ARG A 635 25.08 -2.70 -15.39
C ARG A 635 23.71 -2.04 -15.20
N GLY A 636 23.67 -0.72 -14.98
CA GLY A 636 22.43 0.05 -14.84
C GLY A 636 21.38 -0.26 -15.92
N PRO A 637 21.74 -0.22 -17.22
CA PRO A 637 20.83 -0.58 -18.31
C PRO A 637 20.30 -2.02 -18.25
N SER A 638 21.09 -2.98 -17.74
CA SER A 638 20.62 -4.34 -17.51
C SER A 638 19.62 -4.38 -16.36
N TYR A 639 19.95 -3.82 -15.19
CA TYR A 639 19.07 -3.88 -14.01
C TYR A 639 17.73 -3.16 -14.20
N LEU A 640 17.66 -2.11 -15.04
CA LEU A 640 16.40 -1.50 -15.46
C LEU A 640 15.42 -2.51 -16.07
N LYS A 641 15.94 -3.60 -16.63
CA LYS A 641 15.17 -4.64 -17.32
C LYS A 641 14.96 -5.90 -16.49
N TYR A 642 15.29 -5.87 -15.20
CA TYR A 642 15.31 -7.04 -14.32
C TYR A 642 13.94 -7.70 -14.14
N SER A 643 12.88 -6.89 -14.11
CA SER A 643 11.49 -7.33 -14.00
C SER A 643 10.72 -7.23 -15.32
N TYR A 644 11.40 -7.16 -16.46
CA TYR A 644 10.69 -7.19 -17.74
C TYR A 644 9.84 -8.46 -17.86
N PRO A 645 8.62 -8.35 -18.44
CA PRO A 645 7.73 -9.50 -18.61
C PRO A 645 8.21 -10.47 -19.71
N VAL A 646 9.35 -10.21 -20.35
CA VAL A 646 9.86 -10.96 -21.49
C VAL A 646 11.34 -11.27 -21.30
N VAL A 647 11.81 -12.37 -21.90
CA VAL A 647 13.23 -12.74 -21.88
C VAL A 647 13.91 -12.13 -23.09
N LEU A 648 14.77 -11.14 -22.87
CA LEU A 648 15.60 -10.55 -23.92
C LEU A 648 16.89 -11.36 -24.12
N PRO A 649 17.46 -11.42 -25.33
CA PRO A 649 18.61 -12.29 -25.63
C PRO A 649 19.81 -12.10 -24.68
N PHE A 650 20.08 -10.86 -24.26
CA PHE A 650 21.20 -10.59 -23.36
C PHE A 650 21.01 -11.16 -21.94
N MET A 651 19.77 -11.37 -21.50
CA MET A 651 19.46 -11.77 -20.13
C MET A 651 19.97 -13.17 -19.80
N THR A 652 20.22 -13.99 -20.81
CA THR A 652 20.75 -15.36 -20.69
C THR A 652 22.23 -15.47 -21.10
N ARG A 653 22.91 -14.35 -21.38
CA ARG A 653 24.33 -14.28 -21.77
C ARG A 653 25.26 -14.40 -20.57
N THR A 654 25.36 -15.60 -20.00
CA THR A 654 26.25 -15.88 -18.84
C THR A 654 27.73 -15.78 -19.19
N ASP A 655 28.11 -15.81 -20.47
CA ASP A 655 29.47 -15.57 -20.96
C ASP A 655 30.04 -14.24 -20.48
N SER A 656 29.18 -13.23 -20.34
CA SER A 656 29.53 -11.90 -19.82
C SER A 656 29.71 -11.82 -18.30
N LEU A 657 29.54 -12.95 -17.60
CA LEU A 657 29.69 -13.11 -16.16
C LEU A 657 30.68 -14.22 -15.78
N LYS A 658 31.39 -14.78 -16.76
CA LYS A 658 32.26 -15.94 -16.60
C LYS A 658 33.22 -15.78 -15.41
N TYR A 659 33.89 -14.64 -15.31
CA TYR A 659 34.90 -14.41 -14.29
C TYR A 659 34.27 -14.05 -12.94
N SER A 660 33.16 -13.32 -12.94
CA SER A 660 32.40 -13.00 -11.72
C SER A 660 31.82 -14.24 -11.06
N LEU A 661 31.31 -15.18 -11.86
CA LEU A 661 30.84 -16.50 -11.40
C LEU A 661 31.98 -17.31 -10.79
N GLN A 662 33.13 -17.37 -11.49
CA GLN A 662 34.33 -18.06 -11.01
C GLN A 662 34.80 -17.52 -9.65
N LEU A 663 34.98 -16.20 -9.55
CA LEU A 663 35.44 -15.57 -8.30
C LEU A 663 34.43 -15.73 -7.16
N THR A 664 33.14 -15.57 -7.44
CA THR A 664 32.12 -15.72 -6.40
C THR A 664 32.03 -17.17 -5.92
N GLY A 665 32.16 -18.16 -6.81
CA GLY A 665 32.23 -19.56 -6.42
C GLY A 665 33.46 -19.89 -5.58
N GLU A 666 34.63 -19.36 -5.93
CA GLU A 666 35.85 -19.51 -5.13
C GLU A 666 35.68 -18.91 -3.72
N VAL A 667 35.10 -17.71 -3.62
CA VAL A 667 34.80 -17.06 -2.33
C VAL A 667 33.83 -17.90 -1.48
N MET A 668 32.77 -18.44 -2.09
CA MET A 668 31.82 -19.33 -1.41
C MET A 668 32.50 -20.59 -0.87
N LEU A 669 33.36 -21.24 -1.68
CA LEU A 669 34.12 -22.42 -1.25
C LEU A 669 35.10 -22.06 -0.13
N THR A 670 35.86 -20.97 -0.28
CA THR A 670 36.82 -20.48 0.73
C THR A 670 36.14 -20.27 2.09
N LEU A 671 34.95 -19.66 2.08
CA LEU A 671 34.15 -19.47 3.29
C LEU A 671 33.71 -20.82 3.90
N ALA A 672 33.26 -21.77 3.07
CA ALA A 672 32.85 -23.09 3.52
C ALA A 672 34.01 -23.93 4.11
N MET A 673 35.22 -23.77 3.56
CA MET A 673 36.45 -24.42 4.01
C MET A 673 37.04 -23.81 5.29
N GLY A 674 36.53 -22.68 5.76
CA GLY A 674 36.93 -22.09 7.05
C GLY A 674 38.36 -21.53 7.09
N SER A 675 38.96 -21.25 5.94
CA SER A 675 40.38 -20.94 5.67
C SER A 675 41.00 -19.68 6.33
N GLY A 676 40.59 -19.28 7.54
CA GLY A 676 41.24 -18.22 8.32
C GLY A 676 40.88 -16.79 7.90
N ALA A 677 39.81 -16.60 7.12
CA ALA A 677 39.36 -15.31 6.60
C ALA A 677 38.80 -14.32 7.65
N GLY A 678 39.21 -14.40 8.91
CA GLY A 678 38.67 -13.57 10.00
C GLY A 678 37.31 -14.06 10.55
N LYS A 679 36.82 -13.41 11.61
CA LYS A 679 35.53 -13.73 12.25
C LYS A 679 34.43 -12.79 11.73
N PHE A 680 33.32 -13.35 11.26
CA PHE A 680 32.14 -12.59 10.81
C PHE A 680 31.07 -12.56 11.90
N LYS A 681 31.39 -11.92 13.03
CA LYS A 681 30.51 -11.95 14.22
C LYS A 681 29.17 -11.23 14.03
N GLY A 682 29.07 -10.31 13.06
CA GLY A 682 27.94 -9.41 12.89
C GLY A 682 27.81 -8.42 14.06
N ARG A 683 27.49 -7.14 13.80
CA ARG A 683 27.25 -6.14 14.85
C ARG A 683 26.16 -5.15 14.41
N PRO A 684 25.17 -4.81 15.25
CA PRO A 684 24.23 -3.74 14.95
C PRO A 684 24.96 -2.40 14.98
N SER A 685 24.82 -1.58 13.92
CA SER A 685 25.67 -0.40 13.74
C SER A 685 25.14 0.89 14.38
N LEU A 686 23.82 1.03 14.57
CA LEU A 686 23.21 2.34 14.83
C LEU A 686 21.92 2.34 15.68
N PHE A 687 21.25 1.20 15.88
CA PHE A 687 19.94 1.14 16.53
C PHE A 687 19.88 0.00 17.55
N ASP A 688 19.01 0.13 18.57
CA ASP A 688 18.64 -0.96 19.46
C ASP A 688 18.15 -2.14 18.60
N PRO A 689 18.74 -3.34 18.68
CA PRO A 689 18.27 -4.49 17.91
C PRO A 689 16.80 -4.86 18.20
N GLU A 690 16.24 -4.47 19.35
CA GLU A 690 14.81 -4.59 19.61
C GLU A 690 13.97 -3.64 18.73
N SER A 691 14.51 -2.52 18.27
CA SER A 691 13.84 -1.63 17.29
C SER A 691 13.75 -2.23 15.88
N ALA A 692 14.56 -3.25 15.57
CA ALA A 692 14.42 -4.08 14.37
C ALA A 692 13.31 -5.15 14.52
N ASN A 693 12.89 -5.42 15.77
CA ASN A 693 11.87 -6.40 16.15
C ASN A 693 10.55 -5.73 16.56
N CYS A 694 10.18 -4.63 15.90
CA CYS A 694 8.84 -4.07 16.09
C CYS A 694 7.81 -4.97 15.43
N ASN A 695 6.82 -5.38 16.21
CA ASN A 695 5.66 -6.11 15.72
C ASN A 695 4.49 -5.14 15.50
N PHE A 696 3.86 -5.21 14.33
CA PHE A 696 2.70 -4.42 13.98
C PHE A 696 1.49 -5.33 13.94
N GLY A 697 0.51 -5.06 14.80
CA GLY A 697 -0.65 -5.92 14.89
C GLY A 697 -1.87 -5.17 15.36
N GLY A 698 -2.99 -5.88 15.40
CA GLY A 698 -4.26 -5.36 15.87
C GLY A 698 -5.43 -6.05 15.20
N LYS A 699 -6.55 -5.33 15.08
CA LYS A 699 -7.81 -5.86 14.53
C LYS A 699 -8.40 -4.94 13.49
N VAL A 700 -9.09 -5.51 12.51
CA VAL A 700 -9.95 -4.79 11.57
C VAL A 700 -11.40 -5.01 11.98
N LEU A 701 -12.09 -3.92 12.29
CA LEU A 701 -13.48 -3.95 12.77
C LEU A 701 -14.38 -3.14 11.84
N VAL A 702 -15.59 -3.63 11.59
CA VAL A 702 -16.60 -2.89 10.84
C VAL A 702 -17.39 -1.97 11.77
N SER A 703 -17.60 -0.73 11.35
CA SER A 703 -18.45 0.21 12.06
C SER A 703 -19.94 -0.12 11.90
N SER A 704 -20.73 0.14 12.94
CA SER A 704 -22.21 0.14 12.87
C SER A 704 -22.87 -1.22 12.51
N VAL A 705 -22.29 -2.35 12.94
CA VAL A 705 -22.88 -3.68 12.74
C VAL A 705 -23.65 -4.12 13.99
N GLY A 706 -24.89 -4.60 13.79
CA GLY A 706 -25.74 -5.05 14.89
C GLY A 706 -26.16 -3.89 15.81
N GLN A 707 -26.41 -4.19 17.09
CA GLN A 707 -26.88 -3.21 18.07
C GLN A 707 -25.76 -2.45 18.81
N SER A 708 -24.49 -2.70 18.48
CA SER A 708 -23.36 -2.11 19.19
C SER A 708 -23.09 -0.68 18.71
N MET A 709 -22.99 0.27 19.66
CA MET A 709 -22.56 1.65 19.35
C MET A 709 -21.06 1.75 19.09
N VAL A 710 -20.26 0.83 19.63
CA VAL A 710 -18.80 0.79 19.42
C VAL A 710 -18.49 -0.30 18.39
N PRO A 711 -17.65 -0.02 17.37
CA PRO A 711 -17.22 -1.05 16.41
C PRO A 711 -16.68 -2.28 17.13
N ASN A 712 -17.30 -3.43 16.89
CA ASN A 712 -16.96 -4.70 17.55
C ASN A 712 -17.04 -5.92 16.62
N PHE A 713 -17.49 -5.75 15.37
CA PHE A 713 -17.61 -6.85 14.41
C PHE A 713 -16.28 -7.04 13.66
N PRO A 714 -15.58 -8.17 13.83
CA PRO A 714 -14.31 -8.40 13.16
C PRO A 714 -14.50 -8.70 11.68
N LEU A 715 -13.77 -7.99 10.83
CA LEU A 715 -13.79 -8.22 9.39
C LEU A 715 -12.78 -9.31 9.02
N SER A 716 -13.27 -10.55 8.89
CA SER A 716 -12.47 -11.68 8.40
C SER A 716 -12.04 -11.42 6.95
N GLY A 717 -10.77 -11.68 6.62
CA GLY A 717 -10.30 -11.59 5.25
C GLY A 717 -10.12 -10.17 4.71
N ALA A 718 -10.15 -9.13 5.56
CA ALA A 718 -9.79 -7.78 5.13
C ALA A 718 -8.34 -7.73 4.62
N LEU A 719 -8.08 -7.06 3.50
CA LEU A 719 -6.72 -6.80 3.04
C LEU A 719 -6.10 -5.65 3.84
N VAL A 720 -5.05 -5.94 4.58
CA VAL A 720 -4.31 -5.02 5.43
C VAL A 720 -3.00 -4.61 4.77
N SER A 721 -2.68 -3.33 4.85
CA SER A 721 -1.47 -2.72 4.30
C SER A 721 -0.85 -1.73 5.28
N GLY A 722 0.43 -1.45 5.06
CA GLY A 722 1.21 -0.50 5.83
C GLY A 722 0.76 0.96 5.65
N ALA A 723 1.56 1.88 6.20
CA ALA A 723 1.33 3.31 6.07
C ALA A 723 1.36 3.76 4.60
N ARG A 724 0.61 4.82 4.28
CA ARG A 724 0.71 5.54 2.98
C ARG A 724 2.16 5.98 2.80
N VAL A 725 2.92 5.26 1.99
CA VAL A 725 4.31 5.62 1.70
C VAL A 725 4.29 6.94 0.93
N LEU A 726 5.23 7.83 1.24
CA LEU A 726 5.59 8.97 0.38
C LEU A 726 5.69 8.49 -1.08
N PRO A 727 5.42 9.34 -2.08
CA PRO A 727 5.50 8.96 -3.49
C PRO A 727 6.94 8.64 -3.90
N VAL A 728 7.42 7.45 -3.53
CA VAL A 728 8.64 6.83 -4.05
C VAL A 728 8.23 6.16 -5.35
N PRO A 729 9.00 6.33 -6.45
CA PRO A 729 8.70 5.66 -7.71
C PRO A 729 8.44 4.17 -7.48
N VAL A 730 7.29 3.68 -7.94
CA VAL A 730 6.97 2.25 -7.88
C VAL A 730 7.98 1.55 -8.81
N PRO A 731 8.88 0.68 -8.30
CA PRO A 731 9.78 -0.04 -9.16
C PRO A 731 8.95 -0.97 -10.06
N PRO A 732 9.29 -1.08 -11.35
CA PRO A 732 8.61 -1.98 -12.28
C PRO A 732 8.42 -3.37 -11.69
N GLY A 733 7.16 -3.79 -11.58
CA GLY A 733 6.84 -5.14 -11.16
C GLY A 733 7.24 -5.49 -9.72
N TYR A 734 7.26 -4.53 -8.79
CA TYR A 734 7.59 -4.74 -7.37
C TYR A 734 6.62 -4.03 -6.41
N CYS A 735 6.08 -4.75 -5.41
CA CYS A 735 5.27 -4.15 -4.34
C CYS A 735 6.16 -3.71 -3.16
N ASN A 736 6.24 -2.40 -2.94
CA ASN A 736 7.08 -1.81 -1.88
C ASN A 736 6.54 -1.96 -0.45
N VAL A 737 5.24 -2.25 -0.33
CA VAL A 737 4.52 -2.42 0.94
C VAL A 737 3.96 -3.84 0.95
N PRO A 738 4.14 -4.59 2.05
CA PRO A 738 3.55 -5.91 2.13
C PRO A 738 2.04 -5.82 2.38
N PHE A 739 1.31 -6.78 1.83
CA PHE A 739 -0.13 -6.92 2.00
C PHE A 739 -0.45 -8.26 2.65
N TYR A 740 -1.31 -8.25 3.66
CA TYR A 740 -1.75 -9.45 4.39
C TYR A 740 -3.26 -9.46 4.54
N PHE A 741 -3.84 -10.64 4.57
CA PHE A 741 -5.23 -10.80 4.93
C PHE A 741 -5.37 -10.89 6.45
N ALA A 742 -6.36 -10.19 6.99
CA ALA A 742 -6.80 -10.38 8.36
C ALA A 742 -7.28 -11.81 8.56
N ASP A 743 -6.99 -12.37 9.73
CA ASP A 743 -7.41 -13.71 10.12
C ASP A 743 -8.93 -13.77 10.35
N PRO A 744 -9.50 -14.97 10.61
CA PRO A 744 -10.93 -15.12 10.85
C PRO A 744 -11.50 -14.28 12.01
N TYR A 745 -10.66 -13.81 12.94
CA TYR A 745 -11.02 -12.92 14.05
C TYR A 745 -10.79 -11.44 13.72
N GLY A 746 -10.56 -11.12 12.44
CA GLY A 746 -10.19 -9.79 11.98
C GLY A 746 -8.80 -9.36 12.44
N GLY A 747 -8.00 -10.26 13.00
CA GLY A 747 -6.67 -9.98 13.52
C GLY A 747 -5.63 -9.88 12.41
N TYR A 748 -4.66 -8.98 12.57
CA TYR A 748 -3.44 -8.99 11.76
C TYR A 748 -2.22 -8.93 12.68
N ASP A 749 -1.17 -9.65 12.30
CA ASP A 749 0.09 -9.75 13.05
C ASP A 749 1.24 -9.77 12.04
N VAL A 750 2.00 -8.67 11.97
CA VAL A 750 3.07 -8.43 11.00
C VAL A 750 4.37 -8.12 11.74
N PRO A 751 5.04 -9.15 12.26
CA PRO A 751 6.28 -9.00 13.00
C PRO A 751 7.49 -8.72 12.10
N CYS A 752 8.37 -7.83 12.55
CA CYS A 752 9.69 -7.54 11.96
C CYS A 752 9.71 -6.95 10.53
N HIS A 753 8.58 -6.49 9.98
CA HIS A 753 8.50 -5.76 8.69
C HIS A 753 8.80 -4.25 8.82
N VAL A 754 9.89 -3.90 9.51
CA VAL A 754 10.18 -2.52 9.95
C VAL A 754 10.41 -1.52 8.79
N LEU A 755 10.83 -1.98 7.61
CA LEU A 755 11.09 -1.09 6.45
C LEU A 755 9.96 -1.01 5.42
N GLY A 756 9.01 -1.96 5.43
CA GLY A 756 7.91 -2.01 4.46
C GLY A 756 6.58 -1.49 5.00
N PHE A 757 6.28 -1.75 6.28
CA PHE A 757 4.93 -1.55 6.83
C PHE A 757 4.73 -0.20 7.55
N ALA A 758 5.75 0.30 8.26
CA ALA A 758 5.61 1.52 9.10
C ALA A 758 6.49 2.70 8.67
N THR A 759 7.35 2.52 7.65
CA THR A 759 8.24 3.56 7.10
C THR A 759 8.93 4.42 8.17
N MET A 760 9.78 3.83 9.01
CA MET A 760 10.67 4.59 9.92
C MET A 760 11.75 5.39 9.15
N PRO A 761 12.19 6.61 9.58
CA PRO A 761 11.71 7.45 10.68
C PRO A 761 11.49 8.94 10.27
N PHE A 762 10.86 9.22 9.12
CA PHE A 762 10.69 10.62 8.65
C PHE A 762 9.31 11.21 8.99
N GLY A 763 9.00 11.40 10.28
CA GLY A 763 7.97 12.34 10.75
C GLY A 763 6.48 12.06 10.43
N VAL A 764 6.16 11.12 9.51
CA VAL A 764 4.80 10.72 9.16
C VAL A 764 4.42 9.52 10.02
N GLY A 765 3.66 9.72 11.10
CA GLY A 765 3.32 8.62 12.02
C GLY A 765 2.64 7.41 11.35
N TYR A 766 2.76 6.24 11.96
CA TYR A 766 2.18 4.97 11.49
C TYR A 766 0.67 5.07 11.33
N SER A 767 0.19 4.73 10.13
CA SER A 767 -1.21 4.88 9.73
C SER A 767 -1.61 3.70 8.83
N PRO A 768 -1.79 2.49 9.39
CA PRO A 768 -2.12 1.31 8.59
C PRO A 768 -3.45 1.47 7.86
N LEU A 769 -3.64 0.70 6.78
CA LEU A 769 -4.85 0.68 5.96
C LEU A 769 -5.47 -0.71 5.99
N ALA A 770 -6.79 -0.77 5.86
CA ALA A 770 -7.53 -2.01 5.65
C ALA A 770 -8.67 -1.78 4.65
N VAL A 771 -8.90 -2.75 3.77
CA VAL A 771 -10.01 -2.76 2.80
C VAL A 771 -10.69 -4.12 2.75
N ASP A 772 -11.93 -4.11 2.27
CA ASP A 772 -12.59 -5.30 1.73
C ASP A 772 -13.12 -5.01 0.33
N TYR A 773 -13.47 -6.06 -0.39
CA TYR A 773 -13.96 -5.98 -1.77
C TYR A 773 -15.39 -6.50 -1.91
N GLY A 774 -16.14 -5.90 -2.83
CA GLY A 774 -17.40 -6.47 -3.30
C GLY A 774 -17.17 -7.65 -4.24
N ASP A 775 -18.24 -8.32 -4.64
CA ASP A 775 -18.21 -9.41 -5.64
C ASP A 775 -17.68 -8.94 -7.01
N ASP A 776 -17.72 -7.64 -7.27
CA ASP A 776 -17.14 -7.00 -8.44
C ASP A 776 -15.63 -6.69 -8.30
N GLY A 777 -15.02 -7.03 -7.16
CA GLY A 777 -13.62 -6.77 -6.84
C GLY A 777 -13.29 -5.28 -6.73
N VAL A 778 -14.29 -4.41 -6.53
CA VAL A 778 -14.09 -3.00 -6.19
C VAL A 778 -14.09 -2.86 -4.67
N ILE A 779 -13.25 -1.99 -4.13
CA ILE A 779 -13.22 -1.71 -2.70
C ILE A 779 -14.60 -1.21 -2.25
N ASN A 780 -15.24 -1.96 -1.35
CA ASN A 780 -16.54 -1.63 -0.76
C ASN A 780 -16.45 -1.33 0.74
N TYR A 781 -15.38 -1.74 1.43
CA TYR A 781 -15.06 -1.26 2.77
C TYR A 781 -13.70 -0.62 2.79
N MET A 782 -13.61 0.53 3.47
CA MET A 782 -12.36 1.26 3.62
C MET A 782 -12.18 1.74 5.04
N LYS A 783 -10.92 1.84 5.49
CA LYS A 783 -10.57 2.48 6.76
C LYS A 783 -11.23 3.84 6.91
N ASP A 784 -11.84 4.09 8.06
CA ASP A 784 -12.35 5.39 8.45
C ASP A 784 -11.25 6.26 9.07
N GLU A 785 -10.89 7.38 8.43
CA GLU A 785 -9.99 8.42 8.96
C GLU A 785 -10.75 9.66 9.43
N GLY A 786 -12.08 9.58 9.51
CA GLY A 786 -12.99 10.58 10.03
C GLY A 786 -12.74 10.93 11.50
N ALA A 787 -13.13 12.16 11.89
CA ALA A 787 -12.89 12.66 13.23
C ALA A 787 -13.59 11.82 14.31
N THR A 788 -14.80 11.33 14.03
CA THR A 788 -15.57 10.52 14.97
C THR A 788 -14.95 9.13 15.14
N GLY A 789 -14.61 8.43 14.05
CA GLY A 789 -13.95 7.12 14.10
C GLY A 789 -12.60 7.16 14.81
N GLN A 790 -11.76 8.17 14.50
CA GLN A 790 -10.43 8.31 15.10
C GLN A 790 -10.46 8.72 16.58
N ARG A 791 -11.57 9.25 17.10
CA ARG A 791 -11.76 9.46 18.56
C ARG A 791 -12.00 8.15 19.31
N LEU A 792 -12.65 7.17 18.67
CA LEU A 792 -12.93 5.85 19.27
C LEU A 792 -11.70 4.94 19.19
N PHE A 793 -11.17 4.75 17.98
CA PHE A 793 -10.01 3.90 17.72
C PHE A 793 -8.99 4.65 16.87
N LYS A 794 -7.93 5.14 17.51
CA LYS A 794 -6.87 5.88 16.84
C LYS A 794 -6.02 4.94 15.98
N SER A 795 -5.97 5.21 14.68
CA SER A 795 -5.25 4.43 13.65
C SER A 795 -4.50 5.32 12.64
N THR A 796 -4.38 6.62 12.94
CA THR A 796 -3.65 7.60 12.14
C THR A 796 -2.59 8.32 12.99
N GLY A 797 -1.44 8.61 12.39
CA GLY A 797 -0.36 9.38 13.01
C GLY A 797 0.19 8.74 14.30
N ILE A 798 0.24 7.42 14.39
CA ILE A 798 0.71 6.70 15.57
C ILE A 798 2.24 6.78 15.65
N SER A 799 2.78 7.08 16.84
CA SER A 799 4.22 7.07 17.04
C SER A 799 4.77 5.65 16.99
N THR A 800 5.68 5.38 16.06
CA THR A 800 6.33 4.08 15.87
C THR A 800 7.35 3.73 16.95
N TRP A 801 7.66 4.67 17.85
CA TRP A 801 8.56 4.46 18.99
C TRP A 801 7.86 3.84 20.21
N VAL A 802 6.53 3.80 20.22
CA VAL A 802 5.74 3.22 21.33
C VAL A 802 5.29 1.81 20.94
N VAL A 803 6.16 0.83 21.19
CA VAL A 803 6.02 -0.56 20.75
C VAL A 803 4.70 -1.20 21.18
N ASP A 804 4.22 -0.91 22.38
CA ASP A 804 2.97 -1.50 22.89
C ASP A 804 1.72 -1.01 22.14
N ILE A 805 1.74 0.23 21.63
CA ILE A 805 0.60 0.77 20.86
C ILE A 805 0.56 0.14 19.47
N ILE A 806 1.70 0.07 18.78
CA ILE A 806 1.76 -0.42 17.38
C ILE A 806 1.47 -1.93 17.26
N ARG A 807 1.59 -2.68 18.35
CA ARG A 807 1.26 -4.12 18.42
C ARG A 807 -0.25 -4.39 18.44
N ASN A 808 -1.07 -3.39 18.75
CA ASN A 808 -2.51 -3.57 18.90
C ASN A 808 -3.31 -2.35 18.41
N VAL A 809 -3.15 -2.02 17.12
CA VAL A 809 -3.88 -0.93 16.47
C VAL A 809 -5.18 -1.46 15.88
N THR A 810 -6.31 -0.96 16.40
CA THR A 810 -7.62 -1.28 15.84
C THR A 810 -7.90 -0.36 14.65
N ILE A 811 -8.12 -0.95 13.49
CA ILE A 811 -8.51 -0.28 12.25
C ILE A 811 -10.02 -0.42 12.11
N VAL A 812 -10.75 0.69 12.16
CA VAL A 812 -12.18 0.68 11.88
C VAL A 812 -12.40 0.93 10.40
N VAL A 813 -13.21 0.08 9.76
CA VAL A 813 -13.65 0.24 8.38
C VAL A 813 -15.13 0.59 8.30
N PHE A 814 -15.52 1.24 7.22
CA PHE A 814 -16.90 1.58 6.92
C PHE A 814 -17.25 1.22 5.49
N ARG A 815 -18.55 1.01 5.24
CA ARG A 815 -19.07 0.79 3.89
C ARG A 815 -18.81 2.05 3.06
N ALA A 816 -17.98 1.92 2.04
CA ALA A 816 -17.44 3.04 1.28
C ALA A 816 -17.53 2.82 -0.23
N THR A 817 -17.51 3.91 -0.98
CA THR A 817 -17.30 3.95 -2.43
C THR A 817 -16.20 4.98 -2.75
N PRO A 818 -15.31 4.72 -3.72
CA PRO A 818 -14.33 5.71 -4.13
C PRO A 818 -15.01 6.85 -4.92
N VAL A 819 -14.51 8.07 -4.75
CA VAL A 819 -14.76 9.23 -5.61
C VAL A 819 -13.40 9.77 -6.05
N SER A 820 -12.98 9.42 -7.26
CA SER A 820 -11.70 9.81 -7.84
C SER A 820 -11.88 11.01 -8.77
N VAL A 821 -11.28 12.14 -8.40
CA VAL A 821 -11.28 13.38 -9.19
C VAL A 821 -9.97 13.46 -9.99
N LEU A 822 -10.10 13.54 -11.32
CA LEU A 822 -9.00 13.69 -12.28
C LEU A 822 -8.97 15.12 -12.86
N ASP A 823 -7.84 15.51 -13.45
CA ASP A 823 -7.66 16.81 -14.12
C ASP A 823 -7.76 18.00 -13.16
N LEU A 824 -6.90 18.00 -12.15
CA LEU A 824 -6.85 19.03 -11.11
C LEU A 824 -5.96 20.22 -11.51
N LEU A 825 -5.75 20.46 -12.81
CA LEU A 825 -4.96 21.60 -13.27
C LEU A 825 -5.72 22.91 -12.98
N ASN A 826 -5.15 23.77 -12.14
CA ASN A 826 -5.66 25.11 -11.90
C ASN A 826 -5.24 26.03 -13.06
N PRO A 827 -6.19 26.55 -13.87
CA PRO A 827 -5.87 27.36 -15.04
C PRO A 827 -5.31 28.74 -14.68
N GLN A 828 -5.54 29.24 -13.47
CA GLN A 828 -5.02 30.53 -13.01
C GLN A 828 -3.51 30.47 -12.75
N THR A 829 -3.02 29.36 -12.20
CA THR A 829 -1.61 29.22 -11.77
C THR A 829 -0.80 28.31 -12.69
N MET A 830 -1.47 27.58 -13.60
CA MET A 830 -0.88 26.54 -14.44
C MET A 830 -0.17 25.44 -13.63
N ARG A 831 -0.65 25.21 -12.40
CA ARG A 831 -0.21 24.14 -11.50
C ARG A 831 -1.43 23.35 -11.04
N GLU A 832 -1.24 22.12 -10.58
CA GLU A 832 -2.33 21.37 -9.96
C GLU A 832 -2.88 22.13 -8.74
N TYR A 833 -4.18 22.03 -8.48
CA TYR A 833 -4.80 22.47 -7.24
C TYR A 833 -4.07 21.84 -6.05
N THR A 834 -4.01 22.56 -4.93
CA THR A 834 -3.27 22.10 -3.75
C THR A 834 -4.07 21.19 -2.85
N GLY A 835 -5.37 21.02 -3.11
CA GLY A 835 -6.24 20.07 -2.40
C GLY A 835 -7.63 19.97 -3.02
N VAL A 836 -8.33 18.90 -2.64
CA VAL A 836 -9.73 18.64 -2.97
C VAL A 836 -10.45 18.32 -1.67
N GLU A 837 -11.61 18.94 -1.45
CA GLU A 837 -12.47 18.65 -0.30
C GLU A 837 -13.87 18.26 -0.77
N LEU A 838 -14.38 17.16 -0.22
CA LEU A 838 -15.75 16.72 -0.41
C LEU A 838 -16.57 17.21 0.78
N ILE A 839 -17.67 17.90 0.50
CA ILE A 839 -18.60 18.42 1.52
C ILE A 839 -20.01 17.90 1.23
N ASP A 840 -20.81 17.78 2.29
CA ASP A 840 -22.20 17.35 2.17
C ASP A 840 -23.00 18.42 1.44
N LYS A 841 -23.82 18.01 0.47
CA LYS A 841 -24.68 18.90 -0.32
C LYS A 841 -25.63 19.69 0.57
N HIS A 842 -26.18 19.05 1.61
CA HIS A 842 -27.27 19.63 2.39
C HIS A 842 -26.78 20.53 3.53
N GLY A 843 -25.84 20.06 4.32
CA GLY A 843 -25.28 20.76 5.47
C GLY A 843 -24.03 21.57 5.15
N LEU A 844 -23.43 21.42 3.96
CA LEU A 844 -22.15 22.03 3.57
C LEU A 844 -21.01 21.72 4.57
N ALA A 845 -21.15 20.62 5.30
CA ALA A 845 -20.24 20.18 6.34
C ALA A 845 -19.22 19.16 5.78
N PRO A 846 -18.03 19.04 6.40
CA PRO A 846 -17.11 17.95 6.09
C PRO A 846 -17.74 16.58 6.36
N MET A 847 -17.34 15.58 5.57
CA MET A 847 -17.77 14.20 5.72
C MET A 847 -17.36 13.62 7.09
N ASP A 848 -18.27 12.88 7.73
CA ASP A 848 -17.98 12.22 9.01
C ASP A 848 -17.08 10.99 8.83
N LYS A 849 -17.38 10.14 7.84
CA LYS A 849 -16.58 8.94 7.49
C LYS A 849 -15.84 9.16 6.18
N ILE A 850 -14.51 9.07 6.21
CA ILE A 850 -13.69 9.45 5.06
C ILE A 850 -12.32 8.78 5.03
N CYS A 851 -11.79 8.50 3.84
CA CYS A 851 -10.39 8.08 3.64
C CYS A 851 -9.80 8.71 2.37
N ARG A 852 -8.68 9.43 2.45
CA ARG A 852 -8.18 10.29 1.35
C ARG A 852 -6.85 9.83 0.73
N PHE A 853 -6.72 9.89 -0.60
CA PHE A 853 -5.50 9.53 -1.33
C PHE A 853 -5.13 10.62 -2.35
N PRO A 854 -3.97 11.29 -2.21
CA PRO A 854 -3.03 11.21 -1.09
C PRO A 854 -3.64 11.74 0.23
N SER A 855 -2.95 11.51 1.36
CA SER A 855 -3.42 11.97 2.68
C SER A 855 -3.55 13.48 2.80
N SER A 856 -2.73 14.21 2.06
CA SER A 856 -2.78 15.67 1.95
C SER A 856 -2.53 16.08 0.51
N GLY A 857 -3.22 17.14 0.11
CA GLY A 857 -3.16 17.75 -1.22
C GLY A 857 -3.55 16.85 -2.38
N VAL A 858 -2.82 16.98 -3.48
CA VAL A 858 -3.07 16.30 -4.76
C VAL A 858 -1.83 15.52 -5.17
N SER A 859 -2.03 14.35 -5.76
CA SER A 859 -0.91 13.53 -6.25
C SER A 859 -0.16 14.24 -7.38
N LYS A 860 1.11 13.85 -7.60
CA LYS A 860 1.87 14.29 -8.77
C LYS A 860 1.22 13.90 -10.11
N GLU A 861 0.32 12.92 -10.10
CA GLU A 861 -0.45 12.48 -11.27
C GLU A 861 -1.66 13.41 -11.57
N GLY A 862 -1.96 14.38 -10.71
CA GLY A 862 -3.13 15.26 -10.82
C GLY A 862 -4.44 14.51 -10.54
N ILE A 863 -4.41 13.63 -9.54
CA ILE A 863 -5.53 12.80 -9.08
C ILE A 863 -5.70 12.97 -7.57
N HIS A 864 -6.96 13.00 -7.13
CA HIS A 864 -7.34 12.88 -5.72
C HIS A 864 -8.46 11.85 -5.60
N THR A 865 -8.32 10.86 -4.72
CA THR A 865 -9.34 9.83 -4.48
C THR A 865 -9.78 9.86 -3.04
N THR A 866 -11.09 10.02 -2.81
CA THR A 866 -11.68 9.98 -1.48
C THR A 866 -12.70 8.87 -1.40
N PHE A 867 -12.60 8.04 -0.37
CA PHE A 867 -13.64 7.07 -0.02
C PHE A 867 -14.63 7.72 0.94
N VAL A 868 -15.92 7.65 0.61
CA VAL A 868 -17.07 8.17 1.39
C VAL A 868 -18.20 7.14 1.39
N SER A 869 -19.24 7.33 2.19
CA SER A 869 -20.39 6.41 2.19
C SER A 869 -21.13 6.46 0.84
N PRO A 870 -21.66 5.35 0.31
CA PRO A 870 -22.27 5.30 -1.03
C PRO A 870 -23.49 6.23 -1.23
N ASP A 871 -24.21 6.52 -0.16
CA ASP A 871 -25.42 7.35 -0.11
C ASP A 871 -25.16 8.85 0.00
N GLU A 872 -23.91 9.28 0.19
CA GLU A 872 -23.58 10.70 0.32
C GLU A 872 -23.84 11.46 -0.99
N GLN A 873 -24.57 12.58 -0.89
CA GLN A 873 -24.63 13.59 -1.95
C GLN A 873 -23.62 14.69 -1.64
N LEU A 874 -22.65 14.88 -2.53
CA LEU A 874 -21.49 15.73 -2.27
C LEU A 874 -21.33 16.86 -3.28
N PHE A 875 -20.81 17.98 -2.78
CA PHE A 875 -20.15 19.01 -3.58
C PHE A 875 -18.63 18.90 -3.43
N ILE A 876 -17.90 19.40 -4.42
CA ILE A 876 -16.45 19.30 -4.46
C ILE A 876 -15.84 20.69 -4.44
N LYS A 877 -14.94 20.96 -3.50
CA LYS A 877 -14.15 22.19 -3.44
C LYS A 877 -12.75 21.93 -3.98
N LEU A 878 -12.25 22.85 -4.80
CA LEU A 878 -10.91 22.85 -5.37
C LEU A 878 -10.09 23.96 -4.69
N LEU A 879 -9.05 23.55 -3.96
CA LEU A 879 -8.27 24.44 -3.10
C LEU A 879 -6.97 24.89 -3.77
N SER A 880 -6.53 26.11 -3.48
CA SER A 880 -5.22 26.64 -3.91
C SER A 880 -4.52 27.37 -2.79
N GLY A 881 -3.19 27.24 -2.73
CA GLY A 881 -2.34 27.86 -1.73
C GLY A 881 -1.26 26.93 -1.21
N THR A 882 -1.18 26.73 0.10
CA THR A 882 -0.20 25.79 0.71
C THR A 882 -0.93 24.55 1.23
N ALA A 883 -0.67 23.38 0.64
CA ALA A 883 -1.37 22.13 0.98
C ALA A 883 -1.25 21.73 2.46
N ASP A 884 -0.12 22.06 3.11
CA ASP A 884 0.15 21.71 4.50
C ASP A 884 -0.30 22.78 5.52
N ASN A 885 -0.86 23.91 5.05
CA ASN A 885 -1.31 25.00 5.91
C ASN A 885 -2.76 25.35 5.60
N GLU A 886 -3.67 24.88 6.45
CA GLU A 886 -5.13 25.10 6.33
C GLU A 886 -5.49 26.59 6.21
N PHE A 887 -4.81 27.48 6.95
CA PHE A 887 -5.06 28.93 6.89
C PHE A 887 -4.61 29.59 5.59
N ALA A 888 -3.80 28.90 4.80
CA ALA A 888 -3.32 29.37 3.50
C ALA A 888 -3.91 28.58 2.33
N ASN A 889 -4.81 27.62 2.57
CA ASN A 889 -5.41 26.76 1.55
C ASN A 889 -6.87 27.15 1.33
N GLU A 890 -7.10 28.08 0.40
CA GLU A 890 -8.43 28.65 0.17
C GLU A 890 -9.15 27.96 -0.98
N THR A 891 -10.48 27.91 -0.90
CA THR A 891 -11.33 27.48 -2.02
C THR A 891 -11.23 28.46 -3.17
N ARG A 892 -10.77 27.98 -4.33
CA ARG A 892 -10.68 28.79 -5.56
C ARG A 892 -11.77 28.48 -6.56
N ALA A 893 -12.15 27.21 -6.65
CA ALA A 893 -13.26 26.77 -7.48
C ALA A 893 -14.05 25.68 -6.74
N PHE A 894 -15.26 25.40 -7.22
CA PHE A 894 -16.11 24.33 -6.70
C PHE A 894 -16.93 23.73 -7.83
N MET A 895 -17.41 22.51 -7.58
CA MET A 895 -18.23 21.73 -8.50
C MET A 895 -19.52 21.34 -7.77
N LEU A 896 -20.65 21.80 -8.31
CA LEU A 896 -21.99 21.61 -7.76
C LEU A 896 -22.83 20.62 -8.60
N ASN A 897 -22.26 20.10 -9.70
CA ASN A 897 -22.93 19.24 -10.67
C ASN A 897 -24.24 19.87 -11.19
N ILE A 898 -24.16 20.96 -11.96
CA ILE A 898 -25.36 21.63 -12.48
C ILE A 898 -25.78 20.94 -13.80
N SER A 899 -26.88 20.19 -13.79
CA SER A 899 -27.48 19.65 -15.02
C SER A 899 -28.28 20.70 -15.78
N ASP A 900 -28.62 20.41 -17.05
CA ASP A 900 -29.41 21.32 -17.89
C ASP A 900 -30.87 21.41 -17.40
N ASP A 901 -31.39 20.38 -16.73
CA ASP A 901 -32.74 20.30 -16.16
C ASP A 901 -32.78 20.58 -14.65
N PHE A 902 -31.70 21.14 -14.10
CA PHE A 902 -31.62 21.54 -12.71
C PHE A 902 -32.54 22.74 -12.43
N GLU A 903 -33.40 22.63 -11.42
CA GLU A 903 -34.24 23.72 -10.94
C GLU A 903 -33.67 24.26 -9.62
N PRO A 904 -33.14 25.51 -9.59
CA PRO A 904 -32.56 26.09 -8.39
C PRO A 904 -33.58 26.35 -7.29
N ASP A 905 -33.24 25.99 -6.05
CA ASP A 905 -33.99 26.43 -4.88
C ASP A 905 -33.77 27.95 -4.66
N PRO A 906 -34.82 28.77 -4.66
CA PRO A 906 -34.69 30.21 -4.44
C PRO A 906 -34.10 30.53 -3.06
N ASP A 907 -34.32 29.69 -2.06
CA ASP A 907 -33.93 29.93 -0.66
C ASP A 907 -32.50 29.47 -0.33
N ARG A 908 -31.82 28.78 -1.25
CA ARG A 908 -30.44 28.29 -1.06
C ARG A 908 -29.43 29.05 -1.90
N GLU A 909 -28.52 29.80 -1.27
CA GLU A 909 -27.47 30.50 -2.01
C GLU A 909 -26.59 29.53 -2.84
N ILE A 910 -26.09 28.46 -2.21
CA ILE A 910 -25.27 27.42 -2.84
C ILE A 910 -26.17 26.22 -3.11
N ASP A 911 -26.35 25.89 -4.39
CA ASP A 911 -27.25 24.82 -4.81
C ASP A 911 -26.79 24.15 -6.11
N GLY A 912 -27.25 22.92 -6.35
CA GLY A 912 -26.91 22.10 -7.52
C GLY A 912 -27.40 20.66 -7.37
N ASP A 913 -27.30 19.83 -8.42
CA ASP A 913 -27.71 18.42 -8.30
C ASP A 913 -26.82 17.65 -7.32
N GLY A 914 -25.56 18.04 -7.17
CA GLY A 914 -24.57 17.33 -6.39
C GLY A 914 -24.17 16.00 -7.02
N TYR A 915 -23.10 15.41 -6.51
CA TYR A 915 -22.64 14.10 -6.95
C TYR A 915 -23.13 13.06 -5.96
N LEU A 916 -23.90 12.07 -6.40
CA LEU A 916 -24.10 10.88 -5.58
C LEU A 916 -22.83 10.05 -5.63
N ALA A 917 -22.24 9.75 -4.47
CA ALA A 917 -20.97 9.04 -4.37
C ALA A 917 -20.96 7.69 -5.12
N GLN A 918 -22.03 6.89 -4.98
CA GLN A 918 -22.11 5.57 -5.62
C GLN A 918 -22.04 5.63 -7.16
N ASP A 919 -22.59 6.67 -7.77
CA ASP A 919 -22.67 6.77 -9.24
C ASP A 919 -21.44 7.44 -9.84
N ASN A 920 -20.69 8.20 -9.04
CA ASN A 920 -19.63 9.08 -9.50
C ASN A 920 -18.25 8.62 -9.03
N ALA A 921 -17.94 7.35 -9.29
CA ALA A 921 -16.68 6.76 -8.86
C ALA A 921 -15.44 7.42 -9.50
N LEU A 922 -15.59 7.92 -10.74
CA LEU A 922 -14.53 8.60 -11.49
C LEU A 922 -15.06 9.88 -12.14
N ILE A 923 -14.60 11.03 -11.66
CA ILE A 923 -14.95 12.36 -12.14
C ILE A 923 -13.77 12.92 -12.94
N TYR A 924 -13.95 13.04 -14.26
CA TYR A 924 -12.88 13.48 -15.18
C TYR A 924 -13.20 14.78 -15.93
N LYS A 925 -14.46 15.23 -15.94
CA LYS A 925 -14.90 16.47 -16.60
C LYS A 925 -14.74 17.72 -15.72
N VAL A 926 -13.75 17.71 -14.82
CA VAL A 926 -13.54 18.77 -13.82
C VAL A 926 -13.57 20.17 -14.41
N PRO A 927 -12.89 20.49 -15.54
CA PRO A 927 -12.93 21.83 -16.10
C PRO A 927 -14.33 22.29 -16.53
N PHE A 928 -15.15 21.38 -17.06
CA PHE A 928 -16.49 21.69 -17.55
C PHE A 928 -17.44 21.92 -16.39
N ASP A 929 -17.46 20.99 -15.43
CA ASP A 929 -18.32 21.07 -14.25
C ASP A 929 -17.96 22.29 -13.38
N ALA A 930 -16.67 22.56 -13.19
CA ALA A 930 -16.22 23.73 -12.45
C ALA A 930 -16.57 25.04 -13.18
N ALA A 931 -16.45 25.10 -14.51
CA ALA A 931 -16.87 26.26 -15.30
C ALA A 931 -18.37 26.54 -15.08
N ARG A 932 -19.21 25.51 -15.28
CA ARG A 932 -20.66 25.63 -15.13
C ARG A 932 -21.09 25.99 -13.71
N SER A 933 -20.53 25.31 -12.71
CA SER A 933 -20.85 25.53 -11.29
C SER A 933 -20.44 26.92 -10.83
N MET A 934 -19.25 27.37 -11.22
CA MET A 934 -18.77 28.70 -10.87
C MET A 934 -19.56 29.81 -11.56
N SER A 935 -19.85 29.67 -12.86
CA SER A 935 -20.70 30.61 -13.59
C SER A 935 -22.09 30.71 -12.94
N PHE A 936 -22.69 29.58 -12.57
CA PHE A 936 -24.01 29.52 -11.93
C PHE A 936 -24.06 30.29 -10.60
N LEU A 937 -23.18 29.96 -9.64
CA LEU A 937 -23.19 30.63 -8.34
C LEU A 937 -22.82 32.12 -8.44
N ASN A 938 -21.84 32.45 -9.29
CA ASN A 938 -21.47 33.84 -9.53
C ASN A 938 -22.62 34.63 -10.16
N GLY A 939 -23.39 34.02 -11.07
CA GLY A 939 -24.59 34.61 -11.67
C GLY A 939 -25.65 34.93 -10.63
N LYS A 940 -25.99 33.97 -9.75
CA LYS A 940 -26.95 34.18 -8.66
C LYS A 940 -26.56 35.35 -7.75
N ARG A 941 -25.27 35.44 -7.38
CA ARG A 941 -24.74 36.56 -6.58
C ARG A 941 -24.75 37.89 -7.34
N LEU A 942 -24.40 37.87 -8.62
CA LEU A 942 -24.38 39.06 -9.46
C LEU A 942 -25.80 39.60 -9.70
N ASP A 943 -26.79 38.74 -9.92
CA ASP A 943 -28.19 39.14 -10.09
C ASP A 943 -28.74 39.81 -8.83
N LEU A 944 -28.37 39.29 -7.65
CA LEU A 944 -28.68 39.94 -6.38
C LEU A 944 -28.05 41.35 -6.29
N GLN A 945 -26.77 41.49 -6.67
CA GLN A 945 -26.09 42.78 -6.68
C GLN A 945 -26.67 43.77 -7.70
N LYS A 946 -27.02 43.30 -8.91
CA LYS A 946 -27.68 44.11 -9.95
C LYS A 946 -29.02 44.66 -9.46
N LYS A 947 -29.82 43.82 -8.82
CA LYS A 947 -31.12 44.21 -8.23
C LYS A 947 -30.97 45.31 -7.18
N HIS A 948 -29.82 45.39 -6.50
CA HIS A 948 -29.51 46.36 -5.47
C HIS A 948 -28.52 47.46 -5.91
N HIS A 949 -28.23 47.56 -7.22
CA HIS A 949 -27.30 48.55 -7.80
C HIS A 949 -25.88 48.54 -7.18
N MET A 950 -25.40 47.35 -6.81
CA MET A 950 -24.08 47.12 -6.21
C MET A 950 -23.09 46.47 -7.19
N SER A 951 -23.51 46.13 -8.41
CA SER A 951 -22.66 45.49 -9.40
C SER A 951 -21.68 46.47 -10.07
N ASP A 952 -20.49 45.97 -10.37
CA ASP A 952 -19.43 46.69 -11.10
C ASP A 952 -19.36 46.21 -12.56
N GLU A 953 -19.12 47.12 -13.50
CA GLU A 953 -19.12 46.85 -14.94
C GLU A 953 -18.11 45.77 -15.34
N ARG A 954 -16.94 45.74 -14.70
CA ARG A 954 -15.92 44.71 -14.97
C ARG A 954 -16.41 43.32 -14.54
N THR A 955 -17.05 43.22 -13.38
CA THR A 955 -17.57 41.96 -12.87
C THR A 955 -18.68 41.43 -13.80
N GLU A 956 -19.54 42.32 -14.31
CA GLU A 956 -20.55 41.96 -15.32
C GLU A 956 -19.92 41.46 -16.63
N ALA A 957 -18.95 42.18 -17.18
CA ALA A 957 -18.26 41.80 -18.41
C ALA A 957 -17.53 40.45 -18.29
N TYR A 958 -16.89 40.19 -17.15
CA TYR A 958 -16.20 38.92 -16.89
C TYR A 958 -17.19 37.75 -16.74
N HIS A 959 -18.36 38.01 -16.16
CA HIS A 959 -19.42 37.00 -16.04
C HIS A 959 -20.01 36.63 -17.40
N GLU A 960 -20.36 37.63 -18.22
CA GLU A 960 -20.82 37.42 -19.61
C GLU A 960 -19.80 36.62 -20.43
N LYS A 961 -18.51 36.97 -20.32
CA LYS A 961 -17.45 36.22 -21.01
C LYS A 961 -17.33 34.78 -20.51
N SER A 962 -17.47 34.54 -19.21
CA SER A 962 -17.47 33.19 -18.65
C SER A 962 -18.66 32.38 -19.17
N LEU A 963 -19.88 32.94 -19.23
CA LEU A 963 -21.05 32.25 -19.79
C LEU A 963 -20.85 31.88 -21.26
N ALA A 964 -20.34 32.81 -22.08
CA ALA A 964 -20.08 32.57 -23.49
C ALA A 964 -19.05 31.43 -23.71
N LEU A 965 -17.96 31.43 -22.93
CA LEU A 965 -16.92 30.38 -23.00
C LEU A 965 -17.42 29.02 -22.50
N THR A 966 -18.25 28.99 -21.45
CA THR A 966 -18.88 27.75 -20.97
C THR A 966 -19.77 27.16 -22.07
N ALA A 967 -20.66 27.97 -22.66
CA ALA A 967 -21.54 27.53 -23.75
C ALA A 967 -20.75 27.05 -24.99
N GLU A 968 -19.68 27.76 -25.38
CA GLU A 968 -18.81 27.35 -26.49
C GLU A 968 -18.14 25.99 -26.21
N SER A 969 -17.65 25.79 -24.98
CA SER A 969 -16.98 24.55 -24.56
C SER A 969 -17.92 23.34 -24.55
N GLU A 970 -19.21 23.54 -24.30
CA GLU A 970 -20.23 22.49 -24.18
C GLU A 970 -21.02 22.27 -25.49
N SER A 971 -20.74 23.06 -26.54
CA SER A 971 -21.42 22.98 -27.85
C SER A 971 -21.35 21.60 -28.52
N GLY A 972 -20.34 20.79 -28.17
CA GLY A 972 -20.05 19.52 -28.85
C GLY A 972 -19.51 19.69 -30.28
N GLU A 973 -19.30 20.93 -30.74
CA GLU A 973 -18.80 21.22 -32.09
C GLU A 973 -17.27 21.23 -32.14
N LEU A 974 -16.62 21.61 -31.05
CA LEU A 974 -15.18 21.71 -30.93
C LEU A 974 -14.52 20.34 -30.67
N PRO A 975 -13.27 20.15 -31.11
CA PRO A 975 -12.44 19.05 -30.63
C PRO A 975 -12.30 19.10 -29.10
N MET A 976 -12.18 17.94 -28.45
CA MET A 976 -12.17 17.84 -26.98
C MET A 976 -11.07 18.68 -26.34
N ALA A 977 -9.88 18.73 -26.96
CA ALA A 977 -8.76 19.53 -26.47
C ALA A 977 -9.07 21.04 -26.47
N GLU A 978 -9.74 21.53 -27.52
CA GLU A 978 -10.13 22.93 -27.61
C GLU A 978 -11.29 23.26 -26.66
N ALA A 979 -12.30 22.38 -26.59
CA ALA A 979 -13.39 22.49 -25.62
C ALA A 979 -12.86 22.60 -24.18
N ALA A 980 -11.91 21.73 -23.80
CA ALA A 980 -11.28 21.77 -22.48
C ALA A 980 -10.45 23.05 -22.24
N ARG A 981 -9.87 23.65 -23.29
CA ARG A 981 -9.20 24.95 -23.19
C ARG A 981 -10.19 26.08 -22.90
N LYS A 982 -11.35 26.07 -23.58
CA LYS A 982 -12.41 27.06 -23.40
C LYS A 982 -13.05 26.99 -22.01
N SER A 983 -13.31 25.80 -21.50
CA SER A 983 -13.82 25.63 -20.13
C SER A 983 -12.81 26.12 -19.08
N ARG A 984 -11.51 25.85 -19.26
CA ARG A 984 -10.44 26.42 -18.42
C ARG A 984 -10.35 27.95 -18.49
N GLU A 985 -10.57 28.54 -19.67
CA GLU A 985 -10.65 30.01 -19.82
C GLU A 985 -11.88 30.56 -19.05
N SER A 986 -13.04 29.90 -19.14
CA SER A 986 -14.24 30.27 -18.38
C SER A 986 -14.00 30.24 -16.87
N ILE A 987 -13.38 29.18 -16.35
CA ILE A 987 -13.00 29.04 -14.93
C ILE A 987 -12.12 30.21 -14.50
N THR A 988 -11.19 30.65 -15.34
CA THR A 988 -10.28 31.75 -15.01
C THR A 988 -11.05 33.05 -14.75
N TYR A 989 -11.99 33.42 -15.63
CA TYR A 989 -12.85 34.59 -15.44
C TYR A 989 -13.73 34.45 -14.19
N SER A 990 -14.35 33.29 -14.01
CA SER A 990 -15.20 33.03 -12.85
C SER A 990 -14.44 33.04 -11.52
N THR A 991 -13.21 32.53 -11.48
CA THR A 991 -12.36 32.52 -10.28
C THR A 991 -11.92 33.93 -9.89
N LEU A 992 -11.72 34.83 -10.86
CA LEU A 992 -11.41 36.24 -10.60
C LEU A 992 -12.63 37.02 -10.08
N ASN A 993 -13.83 36.70 -10.57
CA ASN A 993 -15.07 37.37 -10.14
C ASN A 993 -15.56 36.92 -8.76
N HIS A 994 -15.40 35.63 -8.44
CA HIS A 994 -15.93 35.05 -7.22
C HIS A 994 -15.59 35.80 -5.91
N PRO A 995 -14.31 36.14 -5.63
CA PRO A 995 -13.97 36.86 -4.39
C PRO A 995 -14.59 38.27 -4.36
N VAL A 996 -14.60 38.99 -5.49
CA VAL A 996 -15.18 40.35 -5.58
C VAL A 996 -16.67 40.32 -5.28
N LEU A 997 -17.40 39.35 -5.83
CA LEU A 997 -18.83 39.17 -5.58
C LEU A 997 -19.10 38.85 -4.09
N ARG A 998 -18.31 37.95 -3.50
CA ARG A 998 -18.47 37.56 -2.10
C ARG A 998 -18.12 38.70 -1.13
N GLU A 999 -17.02 39.40 -1.38
CA GLU A 999 -16.55 40.50 -0.53
C GLU A 999 -17.55 41.66 -0.52
N SER A 1000 -18.11 42.05 -1.67
CA SER A 1000 -19.11 43.12 -1.76
C SER A 1000 -20.35 42.84 -0.90
N ILE A 1001 -20.85 41.60 -0.92
CA ILE A 1001 -21.97 41.17 -0.05
C ILE A 1001 -21.56 41.20 1.42
N PHE A 1002 -20.39 40.65 1.74
CA PHE A 1002 -19.88 40.59 3.10
C PHE A 1002 -19.65 41.99 3.71
N GLU A 1003 -19.06 42.92 2.95
CA GLU A 1003 -18.85 44.32 3.36
C GLU A 1003 -20.17 45.04 3.61
N ALA A 1004 -21.19 44.80 2.80
CA ALA A 1004 -22.52 45.37 3.03
C ALA A 1004 -23.14 44.83 4.32
N VAL A 1005 -23.01 43.53 4.61
CA VAL A 1005 -23.48 42.92 5.87
C VAL A 1005 -22.72 43.47 7.08
N LEU A 1006 -21.40 43.58 7.00
CA LEU A 1006 -20.59 44.12 8.08
C LEU A 1006 -20.91 45.61 8.32
N GLY A 1007 -21.10 46.37 7.25
CA GLY A 1007 -21.49 47.78 7.29
C GLY A 1007 -22.81 47.98 8.06
N ILE A 1008 -23.82 47.15 7.81
CA ILE A 1008 -25.09 47.27 8.54
C ILE A 1008 -24.98 46.90 10.02
N LEU A 1009 -24.21 45.87 10.36
CA LEU A 1009 -23.95 45.52 11.77
C LEU A 1009 -23.28 46.70 12.50
N TRP A 1010 -22.39 47.40 11.82
CA TRP A 1010 -21.72 48.58 12.36
C TRP A 1010 -22.69 49.77 12.55
N TYR A 1011 -23.55 50.04 11.55
CA TYR A 1011 -24.59 51.06 11.68
C TYR A 1011 -25.60 50.74 12.78
N LEU A 1012 -25.98 49.48 12.96
CA LEU A 1012 -26.86 49.05 14.05
C LEU A 1012 -26.18 49.24 15.42
N GLY A 1013 -24.87 49.03 15.50
CA GLY A 1013 -24.06 49.35 16.68
C GLY A 1013 -24.02 50.84 17.00
N LEU A 1014 -23.87 51.71 15.98
CA LEU A 1014 -23.93 53.18 16.14
C LEU A 1014 -25.32 53.72 16.45
N LEU A 1015 -26.37 52.97 16.11
CA LEU A 1015 -27.75 53.39 16.33
C LEU A 1015 -28.05 53.58 17.82
N VAL A 1016 -27.50 52.73 18.69
CA VAL A 1016 -27.72 52.81 20.15
C VAL A 1016 -27.21 54.13 20.76
N PRO A 1017 -25.92 54.53 20.60
CA PRO A 1017 -25.46 55.82 21.09
C PRO A 1017 -26.13 56.99 20.36
N PHE A 1018 -26.40 56.88 19.06
CA PHE A 1018 -27.10 57.94 18.32
C PHE A 1018 -28.47 58.23 18.94
N VAL A 1019 -29.29 57.21 19.17
CA VAL A 1019 -30.63 57.36 19.75
C VAL A 1019 -30.58 57.95 21.16
N PHE A 1020 -29.58 57.55 21.96
CA PHE A 1020 -29.34 58.12 23.28
C PHE A 1020 -29.00 59.63 23.21
N PHE A 1021 -28.03 60.00 22.36
CA PHE A 1021 -27.63 61.41 22.21
C PHE A 1021 -28.72 62.26 21.55
N PHE A 1022 -29.45 61.71 20.57
CA PHE A 1022 -30.56 62.38 19.89
C PHE A 1022 -31.69 62.71 20.87
N GLU A 1023 -32.04 61.79 21.78
CA GLU A 1023 -33.01 62.08 22.85
C GLU A 1023 -32.55 63.25 23.71
N LYS A 1024 -31.28 63.23 24.15
CA LYS A 1024 -30.72 64.30 24.98
C LYS A 1024 -30.64 65.65 24.27
N LEU A 1025 -30.37 65.64 22.97
CA LEU A 1025 -30.23 66.85 22.17
C LEU A 1025 -31.57 67.48 21.82
N VAL A 1026 -32.56 66.67 21.42
CA VAL A 1026 -33.84 67.15 20.86
C VAL A 1026 -34.91 67.34 21.92
N PHE A 1027 -35.01 66.44 22.91
CA PHE A 1027 -36.09 66.45 23.89
C PHE A 1027 -35.61 66.76 25.31
N GLY A 1028 -34.47 66.21 25.72
CA GLY A 1028 -33.88 66.45 27.03
C GLY A 1028 -34.79 66.07 28.21
N PHE A 1029 -35.54 64.96 28.12
CA PHE A 1029 -36.51 64.61 29.16
C PHE A 1029 -35.82 64.29 30.49
N ALA A 1030 -36.44 64.67 31.62
CA ALA A 1030 -35.93 64.33 32.96
C ALA A 1030 -36.46 62.98 33.49
N ASP A 1031 -37.66 62.54 33.09
CA ASP A 1031 -38.25 61.26 33.49
C ASP A 1031 -37.67 60.12 32.63
N ILE A 1032 -37.06 59.12 33.27
CA ILE A 1032 -36.45 57.96 32.62
C ILE A 1032 -37.43 57.18 31.73
N ARG A 1033 -38.72 57.13 32.09
CA ARG A 1033 -39.73 56.44 31.26
C ARG A 1033 -39.96 57.15 29.93
N LYS A 1034 -39.94 58.49 29.94
CA LYS A 1034 -40.07 59.30 28.73
C LYS A 1034 -38.81 59.25 27.87
N GLN A 1035 -37.64 59.22 28.50
CA GLN A 1035 -36.36 59.00 27.80
C GLN A 1035 -36.36 57.65 27.07
N LEU A 1036 -36.68 56.56 27.77
CA LEU A 1036 -36.72 55.22 27.18
C LEU A 1036 -37.76 55.11 26.06
N MET A 1037 -38.93 55.74 26.21
CA MET A 1037 -39.96 55.75 25.17
C MET A 1037 -39.52 56.54 23.92
N ALA A 1038 -38.93 57.73 24.12
CA ALA A 1038 -38.43 58.55 23.01
C ALA A 1038 -37.27 57.86 22.28
N GLN A 1039 -36.36 57.22 23.03
CA GLN A 1039 -35.29 56.41 22.48
C GLN A 1039 -35.86 55.22 21.69
N GLY A 1040 -36.82 54.48 22.24
CA GLY A 1040 -37.46 53.36 21.54
C GLY A 1040 -38.11 53.76 20.22
N ILE A 1041 -38.83 54.89 20.20
CA ILE A 1041 -39.47 55.40 18.97
C ILE A 1041 -38.41 55.84 17.95
N ALA A 1042 -37.41 56.62 18.38
CA ALA A 1042 -36.33 57.07 17.49
C ALA A 1042 -35.55 55.88 16.91
N PHE A 1043 -35.28 54.86 17.74
CA PHE A 1043 -34.68 53.60 17.30
C PHE A 1043 -35.52 52.93 16.22
N ILE A 1044 -36.82 52.73 16.45
CA ILE A 1044 -37.71 52.05 15.48
C ILE A 1044 -37.76 52.83 14.16
N VAL A 1045 -37.91 54.16 14.21
CA VAL A 1045 -37.99 55.00 13.00
C VAL A 1045 -36.70 54.93 12.20
N VAL A 1046 -35.55 55.12 12.84
CA VAL A 1046 -34.25 55.08 12.14
C VAL A 1046 -33.93 53.66 11.68
N PHE A 1047 -34.27 52.64 12.47
CA PHE A 1047 -34.15 51.25 12.05
C PHE A 1047 -35.01 50.95 10.82
N MET A 1048 -36.28 51.40 10.78
CA MET A 1048 -37.12 51.24 9.58
C MET A 1048 -36.54 51.97 8.37
N LEU A 1049 -35.99 53.18 8.55
CA LEU A 1049 -35.33 53.91 7.47
C LEU A 1049 -34.10 53.15 6.96
N LEU A 1050 -33.26 52.63 7.86
CA LEU A 1050 -32.10 51.80 7.48
C LEU A 1050 -32.54 50.51 6.79
N ASN A 1051 -33.63 49.88 7.24
CA ASN A 1051 -34.20 48.68 6.61
C ASN A 1051 -34.69 48.91 5.19
N ILE A 1052 -35.14 50.14 4.86
CA ILE A 1052 -35.59 50.51 3.52
C ILE A 1052 -34.41 50.94 2.63
N LEU A 1053 -33.48 51.72 3.19
CA LEU A 1053 -32.42 52.39 2.41
C LEU A 1053 -31.16 51.53 2.24
N HIS A 1054 -30.86 50.63 3.19
CA HIS A 1054 -29.62 49.86 3.17
C HIS A 1054 -29.84 48.47 2.53
N PRO A 1055 -29.15 48.14 1.43
CA PRO A 1055 -29.40 46.91 0.67
C PRO A 1055 -29.12 45.64 1.48
N ALA A 1056 -28.24 45.71 2.48
CA ALA A 1056 -27.88 44.55 3.31
C ALA A 1056 -29.06 43.89 4.04
N PHE A 1057 -30.13 44.60 4.40
CA PHE A 1057 -31.27 43.96 5.07
C PHE A 1057 -32.04 42.98 4.16
N ALA A 1058 -32.00 43.21 2.84
CA ALA A 1058 -32.53 42.26 1.87
C ALA A 1058 -31.54 41.09 1.64
N MET A 1059 -30.23 41.36 1.68
CA MET A 1059 -29.17 40.36 1.45
C MET A 1059 -28.90 39.43 2.64
N VAL A 1060 -29.22 39.83 3.88
CA VAL A 1060 -29.07 38.96 5.08
C VAL A 1060 -30.16 37.87 5.13
N ARG A 1061 -31.24 38.01 4.35
CA ARG A 1061 -32.33 37.00 4.26
C ARG A 1061 -32.12 35.96 3.17
N SER A 1062 -31.17 36.18 2.26
CA SER A 1062 -30.79 35.27 1.16
C SER A 1062 -29.46 34.60 1.49
#